data_AF-A0A239GNA6-F1
#
_entry.id   AF-A0A239GNA6-F1
#
_cell.length_a   1.000
_cell.length_b   1.000
_cell.length_c   1.000
_cell.angle_alpha   90.00
_cell.angle_beta   90.00
_cell.angle_gamma   90.00
#
_symmetry.space_group_name_H-M   'P 1'
#
loop_
_entity.id
_entity.type
_entity.pdbx_description
1 polymer ?
#
loop_
_entity_poly.entity_id
_entity_poly.type
_entity_poly.pdbx_seq_one_letter_code
_entity_poly.pdbx_strand_id
1 'polypeptide(L)'
;MNEHEEKRYYITIDPTPQTTKPPKTRKVVGKISNNLNVVTGCTINEVATLVNQPYSYTWSGGIFNGNPANGNWQKQSVIGLDFDNKKLKVTPDIVIKRFDEISITPQLWYRTFSSTDDLIKFRVLLFLNTQIEDHQIQNLLFTGLQTMFPEADPQCFSLARFFYGGKTPEIITYQPIDAIKLFEHVSINKISQDKGRTRSISAPLQGCSFFIDQLEENGEKRTFLYNKYRSSSFSPSSSTLDGKGEKIKIDWKVARSRVKILDQFLKGEWLYHDQLFGLATNLINVKGGRKMMKETMTKFNEQGLTHYTENNFNILPYLNIINYPPQPIHAFSTYPEDDNVYDLISEVRDQRGKIEIIEKVNKIQLEEAETKLNEEFEKVIKSGNTGKIHLFKLPTAIGKTKLITSVTGCTIALPTNALKNEVKDRMTVDCNTSPDPVIFADDRINRMIQYYYSIGNFKKAVRIIYDMVSKNNHYNVSEEDKMMAQSFIDQVQLSQSSFDTVVTTHARALHTEFNHDTLIFDEDPLGSLIQIQQIRISDLVRLELTMQKDRKDITNTVNLLRNANQSEITATPLLDVKLDEMIEKVSDTYTMDSNLFGFFASTYFVKDRLDPDLIHYVVKKELPQDKNIIILSATVSPYIYKSLFGDRVEVFDVGDVVQKGQVIQYTKRSFSRNSLNRYVKQISDEVGDKTVITFKSFTHQFENGVKDIYFGNCSGYDTLAGRDITVVGTPHRNNVEYLMIAKMLGIEFKTSDTSVSRKQIDYNGFRFMFNCFDNEDLREIQLALIESDLIQAVGRARTLRTPATVELYSNFPLRISDRFIY
;
A
#
# COMPACT_ATOMS: atom_id res chain seq x y z
N MET A 1 0.42 13.77 -20.91
CA MET A 1 -0.76 13.49 -21.74
C MET A 1 -0.68 12.01 -22.05
N ASN A 2 -1.36 11.17 -21.27
CA ASN A 2 -1.30 9.72 -21.45
C ASN A 2 -2.30 9.33 -22.54
N GLU A 3 -1.80 8.78 -23.65
CA GLU A 3 -2.63 8.05 -24.60
C GLU A 3 -3.22 6.85 -23.86
N HIS A 4 -4.51 6.92 -23.50
CA HIS A 4 -5.24 5.75 -23.04
C HIS A 4 -5.33 4.77 -24.21
N GLU A 5 -4.65 3.64 -24.11
CA GLU A 5 -4.74 2.52 -25.06
C GLU A 5 -6.22 2.09 -25.19
N GLU A 6 -6.79 2.21 -26.39
CA GLU A 6 -8.21 1.91 -26.62
C GLU A 6 -8.44 0.40 -26.49
N LYS A 7 -9.37 -0.02 -25.63
CA LYS A 7 -9.61 -1.44 -25.32
C LYS A 7 -10.03 -2.22 -26.58
N ARG A 8 -9.37 -3.35 -26.83
CA ARG A 8 -9.68 -4.29 -27.92
C ARG A 8 -10.48 -5.49 -27.42
N TYR A 9 -11.46 -5.90 -28.22
CA TYR A 9 -12.38 -7.02 -27.97
C TYR A 9 -12.21 -8.09 -29.04
N TYR A 10 -12.08 -9.33 -28.62
CA TYR A 10 -11.93 -10.45 -29.54
C TYR A 10 -13.30 -10.94 -30.00
N ILE A 11 -13.49 -10.96 -31.32
CA ILE A 11 -14.65 -11.54 -32.01
C ILE A 11 -14.17 -12.49 -33.11
N THR A 12 -15.04 -13.42 -33.53
CA THR A 12 -14.78 -14.29 -34.69
C THR A 12 -15.57 -13.78 -35.89
N ILE A 13 -14.94 -13.59 -37.05
CA ILE A 13 -15.58 -13.07 -38.26
C ILE A 13 -15.41 -14.00 -39.46
N ASP A 14 -16.34 -13.88 -40.41
CA ASP A 14 -16.18 -14.31 -41.81
C ASP A 14 -15.88 -13.01 -42.60
N PRO A 15 -14.64 -12.81 -43.06
CA PRO A 15 -14.22 -11.58 -43.73
C PRO A 15 -14.74 -11.47 -45.18
N THR A 16 -15.74 -12.26 -45.56
CA THR A 16 -16.40 -12.17 -46.87
C THR A 16 -17.38 -10.99 -46.88
N PRO A 17 -17.13 -9.92 -47.68
CA PRO A 17 -18.04 -8.78 -47.73
C PRO A 17 -19.45 -9.15 -48.17
N GLN A 18 -20.46 -8.57 -47.55
CA GLN A 18 -21.87 -8.77 -47.90
C GLN A 18 -22.52 -7.44 -48.26
N THR A 19 -23.13 -7.35 -49.44
CA THR A 19 -23.91 -6.18 -49.85
C THR A 19 -25.40 -6.35 -49.58
N THR A 20 -25.87 -7.60 -49.44
CA THR A 20 -27.27 -7.97 -49.20
C THR A 20 -27.35 -9.17 -48.25
N LYS A 21 -28.56 -9.47 -47.73
CA LYS A 21 -28.78 -10.60 -46.82
C LYS A 21 -28.50 -11.94 -47.54
N PRO A 22 -27.57 -12.78 -47.03
CA PRO A 22 -27.29 -14.07 -47.66
C PRO A 22 -28.53 -14.98 -47.74
N PRO A 23 -28.71 -15.75 -48.82
CA PRO A 23 -29.81 -16.71 -48.93
C PRO A 23 -29.74 -17.77 -47.82
N LYS A 24 -30.88 -18.07 -47.18
CA LYS A 24 -30.98 -19.07 -46.09
C LYS A 24 -30.95 -20.53 -46.60
N THR A 25 -30.11 -20.86 -47.57
CA THR A 25 -29.94 -22.24 -48.04
C THR A 25 -28.87 -22.96 -47.22
N ARG A 26 -29.02 -24.28 -47.00
CA ARG A 26 -28.07 -25.08 -46.21
C ARG A 26 -26.63 -24.96 -46.71
N LYS A 27 -26.44 -24.88 -48.03
CA LYS A 27 -25.13 -24.73 -48.67
C LYS A 27 -24.47 -23.38 -48.36
N VAL A 28 -25.23 -22.28 -48.44
CA VAL A 28 -24.72 -20.93 -48.16
C VAL A 28 -24.43 -20.74 -46.68
N VAL A 29 -25.36 -21.15 -45.80
CA VAL A 29 -25.18 -21.05 -44.35
C VAL A 29 -24.01 -21.91 -43.87
N GLY A 30 -23.86 -23.13 -44.40
CA GLY A 30 -22.72 -24.00 -44.09
C GLY A 30 -21.38 -23.39 -44.54
N LYS A 31 -21.34 -22.74 -45.71
CA LYS A 31 -20.13 -22.02 -46.16
C LYS A 31 -19.75 -20.88 -45.22
N ILE A 32 -20.72 -20.05 -44.82
CA ILE A 32 -20.48 -18.94 -43.88
C ILE A 32 -19.99 -19.48 -42.53
N SER A 33 -20.62 -20.53 -42.01
CA SER A 33 -20.19 -21.16 -40.75
C SER A 33 -18.76 -21.71 -40.81
N ASN A 34 -18.34 -22.27 -41.95
CA ASN A 34 -16.97 -22.76 -42.14
C ASN A 34 -15.95 -21.62 -42.30
N ASN A 35 -16.38 -20.48 -42.83
CA ASN A 35 -15.55 -19.29 -43.03
C ASN A 35 -15.44 -18.41 -41.77
N LEU A 36 -16.30 -18.63 -40.77
CA LEU A 36 -16.29 -17.90 -39.50
C LEU A 36 -15.17 -18.42 -38.58
N ASN A 37 -13.92 -18.20 -38.99
CA ASN A 37 -12.72 -18.74 -38.33
C ASN A 37 -11.65 -17.68 -38.02
N VAL A 38 -11.86 -16.42 -38.41
CA VAL A 38 -10.89 -15.35 -38.20
C VAL A 38 -11.18 -14.70 -36.85
N VAL A 39 -10.31 -14.93 -35.86
CA VAL A 39 -10.35 -14.23 -34.58
C VAL A 39 -9.62 -12.89 -34.73
N THR A 40 -10.28 -11.78 -34.41
CA THR A 40 -9.70 -10.43 -34.52
C THR A 40 -9.99 -9.62 -33.25
N GLY A 41 -8.96 -8.95 -32.74
CA GLY A 41 -9.08 -8.00 -31.62
C GLY A 41 -9.44 -6.62 -32.14
N CYS A 42 -10.70 -6.20 -31.96
CA CYS A 42 -11.25 -4.97 -32.54
C CYS A 42 -11.62 -3.94 -31.46
N THR A 43 -11.43 -2.65 -31.73
CA THR A 43 -12.06 -1.57 -30.97
C THR A 43 -13.55 -1.46 -31.32
N ILE A 44 -14.33 -0.68 -30.55
CA ILE A 44 -15.77 -0.48 -30.83
C ILE A 44 -15.96 0.17 -32.21
N ASN A 45 -15.09 1.11 -32.59
CA ASN A 45 -15.10 1.76 -33.92
C ASN A 45 -14.81 0.75 -35.04
N GLU A 46 -13.83 -0.13 -34.83
CA GLU A 46 -13.51 -1.19 -35.79
C GLU A 46 -14.68 -2.16 -35.95
N VAL A 47 -15.34 -2.57 -34.85
CA VAL A 47 -16.56 -3.41 -34.95
C VAL A 47 -17.67 -2.69 -35.71
N ALA A 48 -17.94 -1.42 -35.41
CA ALA A 48 -18.94 -0.62 -36.13
C ALA A 48 -18.65 -0.56 -37.64
N THR A 49 -17.37 -0.45 -38.02
CA THR A 49 -16.92 -0.48 -39.41
C THR A 49 -17.14 -1.85 -40.05
N LEU A 50 -16.74 -2.95 -39.38
CA LEU A 50 -16.83 -4.31 -39.91
C LEU A 50 -18.28 -4.75 -40.13
N VAL A 51 -19.22 -4.33 -39.28
CA VAL A 51 -20.64 -4.67 -39.41
C VAL A 51 -21.40 -3.78 -40.40
N ASN A 52 -20.77 -2.75 -40.97
CA ASN A 52 -21.37 -1.80 -41.91
C ASN A 52 -20.88 -1.98 -43.34
N GLN A 53 -21.63 -1.47 -44.32
CA GLN A 53 -21.19 -1.43 -45.72
C GLN A 53 -19.91 -0.59 -45.86
N PRO A 54 -18.96 -0.98 -46.74
CA PRO A 54 -19.05 -2.06 -47.74
C PRO A 54 -18.72 -3.46 -47.21
N TYR A 55 -18.29 -3.61 -45.97
CA TYR A 55 -17.86 -4.89 -45.39
C TYR A 55 -19.06 -5.75 -45.00
N SER A 56 -19.86 -5.30 -44.04
CA SER A 56 -21.01 -6.01 -43.47
C SER A 56 -20.71 -7.49 -43.17
N TYR A 57 -19.56 -7.75 -42.56
CA TYR A 57 -19.08 -9.10 -42.27
C TYR A 57 -20.03 -9.86 -41.35
N THR A 58 -20.08 -11.17 -41.53
CA THR A 58 -20.74 -12.04 -40.55
C THR A 58 -19.80 -12.19 -39.37
N TRP A 59 -20.32 -12.09 -38.15
CA TRP A 59 -19.52 -12.13 -36.93
C TRP A 59 -20.19 -12.96 -35.84
N SER A 60 -19.40 -13.50 -34.93
CA SER A 60 -19.85 -14.04 -33.65
C SER A 60 -19.02 -13.42 -32.53
N GLY A 61 -19.67 -13.15 -31.40
CA GLY A 61 -18.95 -12.73 -30.21
C GLY A 61 -18.18 -13.87 -29.54
N GLY A 62 -18.52 -15.13 -29.85
CA GLY A 62 -17.84 -16.29 -29.33
C GLY A 62 -16.49 -16.53 -30.02
N ILE A 63 -15.52 -16.98 -29.23
CA ILE A 63 -14.26 -17.55 -29.68
C ILE A 63 -14.36 -19.06 -29.55
N PHE A 64 -13.95 -19.78 -30.59
CA PHE A 64 -14.17 -21.22 -30.71
C PHE A 64 -12.85 -21.98 -30.91
N ASN A 65 -12.76 -23.18 -30.32
CA ASN A 65 -11.73 -24.16 -30.63
C ASN A 65 -12.19 -25.06 -31.79
N GLY A 66 -12.01 -24.58 -33.02
CA GLY A 66 -12.53 -25.23 -34.23
C GLY A 66 -13.81 -24.58 -34.73
N ASN A 67 -14.68 -25.36 -35.37
CA ASN A 67 -15.88 -24.81 -36.02
C ASN A 67 -16.85 -24.17 -35.00
N PRO A 68 -17.60 -23.12 -35.37
CA PRO A 68 -18.60 -22.49 -34.50
C PRO A 68 -19.71 -23.46 -34.10
N ALA A 69 -19.56 -24.05 -32.92
CA ALA A 69 -20.49 -24.99 -32.32
C ALA A 69 -20.48 -24.80 -30.80
N ASN A 70 -21.60 -25.05 -30.12
CA ASN A 70 -21.70 -24.78 -28.68
C ASN A 70 -20.62 -25.54 -27.89
N GLY A 71 -20.31 -26.79 -28.27
CA GLY A 71 -19.25 -27.58 -27.63
C GLY A 71 -17.82 -27.08 -27.90
N ASN A 72 -17.63 -26.24 -28.92
CA ASN A 72 -16.33 -25.66 -29.25
C ASN A 72 -16.17 -24.24 -28.69
N TRP A 73 -17.21 -23.66 -28.07
CA TRP A 73 -17.13 -22.31 -27.49
C TRP A 73 -16.14 -22.30 -26.31
N GLN A 74 -15.23 -21.33 -26.33
CA GLN A 74 -14.23 -21.13 -25.29
C GLN A 74 -14.54 -19.92 -24.43
N LYS A 75 -14.83 -18.77 -25.07
CA LYS A 75 -15.05 -17.50 -24.37
C LYS A 75 -15.70 -16.43 -25.23
N GLN A 76 -16.23 -15.38 -24.58
CA GLN A 76 -16.90 -14.27 -25.26
C GLN A 76 -16.83 -12.97 -24.42
N SER A 77 -16.69 -11.82 -25.09
CA SER A 77 -16.78 -10.49 -24.47
C SER A 77 -17.70 -9.51 -25.22
N VAL A 78 -18.25 -9.92 -26.36
CA VAL A 78 -19.22 -9.13 -27.14
C VAL A 78 -20.50 -9.92 -27.29
N ILE A 79 -21.64 -9.41 -26.85
CA ILE A 79 -22.94 -10.10 -26.92
C ILE A 79 -23.85 -9.35 -27.89
N GLY A 80 -24.42 -10.07 -28.85
CA GLY A 80 -25.40 -9.52 -29.80
C GLY A 80 -26.83 -9.91 -29.44
N LEU A 81 -27.74 -8.94 -29.46
CA LEU A 81 -29.19 -9.14 -29.34
C LEU A 81 -29.85 -8.79 -30.66
N ASP A 82 -30.68 -9.68 -31.21
CA ASP A 82 -31.27 -9.54 -32.55
C ASP A 82 -32.77 -9.24 -32.48
N PHE A 83 -33.19 -8.05 -32.90
CA PHE A 83 -34.57 -7.58 -32.87
C PHE A 83 -35.13 -7.54 -34.30
N ASP A 84 -35.45 -8.73 -34.82
CA ASP A 84 -35.97 -8.96 -36.19
C ASP A 84 -37.47 -9.38 -36.18
N ASN A 85 -38.15 -9.32 -35.02
CA ASN A 85 -39.48 -9.90 -34.82
C ASN A 85 -40.60 -9.09 -35.50
N LYS A 86 -41.33 -9.73 -36.43
CA LYS A 86 -42.43 -9.09 -37.17
C LYS A 86 -43.69 -8.83 -36.34
N LYS A 87 -43.85 -9.49 -35.18
CA LYS A 87 -45.07 -9.45 -34.35
C LYS A 87 -44.98 -8.45 -33.20
N LEU A 88 -43.79 -8.14 -32.72
CA LEU A 88 -43.52 -7.27 -31.58
C LEU A 88 -42.74 -6.06 -32.08
N LYS A 89 -43.43 -4.94 -32.29
CA LYS A 89 -42.78 -3.68 -32.72
C LYS A 89 -42.03 -3.09 -31.52
N VAL A 90 -40.70 -3.16 -31.56
CA VAL A 90 -39.79 -2.52 -30.59
C VAL A 90 -38.78 -1.67 -31.35
N THR A 91 -38.35 -0.56 -30.77
CA THR A 91 -37.33 0.34 -31.36
C THR A 91 -36.02 0.26 -30.57
N PRO A 92 -34.88 0.68 -31.14
CA PRO A 92 -33.61 0.79 -30.42
C PRO A 92 -33.74 1.60 -29.13
N ASP A 93 -34.41 2.76 -29.17
CA ASP A 93 -34.58 3.64 -28.00
C ASP A 93 -35.29 2.94 -26.83
N ILE A 94 -36.29 2.11 -27.10
CA ILE A 94 -37.01 1.34 -26.06
C ILE A 94 -36.09 0.28 -25.44
N VAL A 95 -35.23 -0.35 -26.24
CA VAL A 95 -34.26 -1.34 -25.75
C VAL A 95 -33.18 -0.66 -24.92
N ILE A 96 -32.63 0.47 -25.40
CA ILE A 96 -31.61 1.25 -24.70
C ILE A 96 -32.16 1.76 -23.37
N LYS A 97 -33.37 2.34 -23.36
CA LYS A 97 -34.03 2.79 -22.13
C LYS A 97 -34.21 1.66 -21.09
N ARG A 98 -34.55 0.45 -21.53
CA ARG A 98 -34.65 -0.72 -20.63
C ARG A 98 -33.29 -1.13 -20.04
N PHE A 99 -32.20 -0.94 -20.77
CA PHE A 99 -30.86 -1.12 -20.21
C PHE A 99 -30.50 0.02 -19.24
N ASP A 100 -30.86 1.26 -19.55
CA ASP A 100 -30.60 2.41 -18.68
C ASP A 100 -31.34 2.30 -17.33
N GLU A 101 -32.54 1.70 -17.31
CA GLU A 101 -33.29 1.38 -16.08
C GLU A 101 -32.52 0.47 -15.11
N ILE A 102 -31.56 -0.30 -15.61
CA ILE A 102 -30.63 -1.11 -14.82
C ILE A 102 -29.21 -0.55 -14.84
N SER A 103 -29.02 0.73 -15.18
CA SER A 103 -27.72 1.41 -15.18
C SER A 103 -26.67 0.70 -16.04
N ILE A 104 -27.10 0.16 -17.19
CA ILE A 104 -26.26 -0.42 -18.23
C ILE A 104 -26.51 0.36 -19.51
N THR A 105 -25.45 0.70 -20.23
CA THR A 105 -25.57 1.34 -21.54
C THR A 105 -24.92 0.44 -22.60
N PRO A 106 -25.68 -0.05 -23.59
CA PRO A 106 -25.12 -0.75 -24.75
C PRO A 106 -24.16 0.16 -25.52
N GLN A 107 -23.14 -0.41 -26.17
CA GLN A 107 -22.11 0.40 -26.83
C GLN A 107 -22.49 0.74 -28.27
N LEU A 108 -23.18 -0.17 -28.96
CA LEU A 108 -23.39 -0.10 -30.41
C LEU A 108 -24.70 -0.76 -30.79
N TRP A 109 -25.41 -0.20 -31.74
CA TRP A 109 -26.48 -0.92 -32.45
C TRP A 109 -26.39 -0.66 -33.96
N TYR A 110 -26.96 -1.54 -34.78
CA TYR A 110 -27.01 -1.35 -36.23
C TYR A 110 -28.26 -1.96 -36.86
N ARG A 111 -28.68 -1.42 -38.03
CA ARG A 111 -29.85 -1.93 -38.78
C ARG A 111 -29.49 -3.18 -39.56
N THR A 112 -30.37 -4.18 -39.57
CA THR A 112 -30.18 -5.37 -40.42
C THR A 112 -30.44 -5.03 -41.89
N PHE A 113 -29.92 -5.82 -42.83
CA PHE A 113 -30.14 -5.61 -44.28
C PHE A 113 -31.62 -5.47 -44.65
N SER A 114 -32.50 -6.19 -43.95
CA SER A 114 -33.95 -6.21 -44.20
C SER A 114 -34.75 -5.18 -43.40
N SER A 115 -34.07 -4.22 -42.76
CA SER A 115 -34.70 -3.10 -42.05
C SER A 115 -35.21 -2.05 -43.04
N THR A 116 -36.43 -1.60 -42.80
CA THR A 116 -37.08 -0.45 -43.46
C THR A 116 -37.49 0.56 -42.40
N ASP A 117 -37.92 1.76 -42.81
CA ASP A 117 -38.37 2.77 -41.84
C ASP A 117 -39.72 2.39 -41.20
N ASP A 118 -40.60 1.68 -41.93
CA ASP A 118 -41.88 1.17 -41.40
C ASP A 118 -41.72 -0.01 -40.41
N LEU A 119 -40.61 -0.74 -40.52
CA LEU A 119 -40.28 -1.88 -39.66
C LEU A 119 -38.78 -1.92 -39.41
N ILE A 120 -38.38 -1.20 -38.37
CA ILE A 120 -36.99 -1.14 -37.92
C ILE A 120 -36.60 -2.52 -37.38
N LYS A 121 -35.54 -3.06 -37.96
CA LYS A 121 -34.94 -4.34 -37.61
C LYS A 121 -33.49 -4.12 -37.30
N PHE A 122 -33.04 -4.51 -36.12
CA PHE A 122 -31.76 -4.04 -35.62
C PHE A 122 -31.11 -5.04 -34.68
N ARG A 123 -29.80 -4.87 -34.47
CA ARG A 123 -29.02 -5.62 -33.49
C ARG A 123 -28.37 -4.67 -32.51
N VAL A 124 -28.40 -5.02 -31.23
CA VAL A 124 -27.74 -4.29 -30.14
C VAL A 124 -26.56 -5.10 -29.64
N LEU A 125 -25.42 -4.46 -29.47
CA LEU A 125 -24.15 -5.08 -29.08
C LEU A 125 -23.72 -4.56 -27.69
N LEU A 126 -23.45 -5.51 -26.80
CA LEU A 126 -22.93 -5.30 -25.45
C LEU A 126 -21.47 -5.72 -25.42
N PHE A 127 -20.59 -4.86 -24.92
CA PHE A 127 -19.15 -5.10 -24.83
C PHE A 127 -18.72 -5.11 -23.37
N LEU A 128 -18.15 -6.23 -22.91
CA LEU A 128 -17.88 -6.47 -21.51
C LEU A 128 -16.45 -6.08 -21.10
N ASN A 129 -16.28 -5.63 -19.85
CA ASN A 129 -14.97 -5.36 -19.27
C ASN A 129 -14.12 -6.64 -19.09
N THR A 130 -14.76 -7.81 -19.03
CA THR A 130 -14.13 -9.11 -18.82
C THR A 130 -14.65 -10.13 -19.84
N GLN A 131 -13.79 -11.09 -20.24
CA GLN A 131 -14.20 -12.25 -21.05
C GLN A 131 -14.86 -13.31 -20.17
N ILE A 132 -16.03 -13.80 -20.57
CA ILE A 132 -16.70 -14.92 -19.90
C ILE A 132 -16.19 -16.20 -20.53
N GLU A 133 -15.64 -17.12 -19.73
CA GLU A 133 -15.10 -18.42 -20.16
C GLU A 133 -15.93 -19.60 -19.63
N ASP A 134 -16.79 -19.35 -18.63
CA ASP A 134 -17.64 -20.37 -18.02
C ASP A 134 -18.98 -20.53 -18.77
N HIS A 135 -19.25 -21.76 -19.23
CA HIS A 135 -20.47 -22.10 -19.97
C HIS A 135 -21.75 -21.88 -19.16
N GLN A 136 -21.75 -22.20 -17.86
CA GLN A 136 -22.93 -22.05 -17.00
C GLN A 136 -23.25 -20.57 -16.76
N ILE A 137 -22.23 -19.74 -16.55
CA ILE A 137 -22.38 -18.28 -16.42
C ILE A 137 -22.95 -17.69 -17.70
N GLN A 138 -22.37 -18.03 -18.85
CA GLN A 138 -22.82 -17.51 -20.14
C GLN A 138 -24.27 -17.93 -20.44
N ASN A 139 -24.64 -19.18 -20.13
CA ASN A 139 -26.03 -19.65 -20.30
C ASN A 139 -27.01 -18.95 -19.36
N LEU A 140 -26.62 -18.68 -18.11
CA LEU A 140 -27.44 -17.92 -17.17
C LEU A 140 -27.64 -16.48 -17.65
N LEU A 141 -26.56 -15.83 -18.12
CA LEU A 141 -26.61 -14.50 -18.71
C LEU A 141 -27.56 -14.45 -19.92
N PHE A 142 -27.43 -15.40 -20.84
CA PHE A 142 -28.31 -15.51 -22.00
C PHE A 142 -29.76 -15.75 -21.62
N THR A 143 -30.04 -16.65 -20.68
CA THR A 143 -31.42 -16.94 -20.26
C THR A 143 -32.07 -15.71 -19.63
N GLY A 144 -31.36 -14.96 -18.79
CA GLY A 144 -31.95 -13.79 -18.17
C GLY A 144 -32.03 -12.58 -19.12
N LEU A 145 -31.09 -12.39 -20.05
CA LEU A 145 -31.24 -11.42 -21.14
C LEU A 145 -32.45 -11.75 -22.03
N GLN A 146 -32.67 -13.03 -22.34
CA GLN A 146 -33.86 -13.49 -23.06
C GLN A 146 -35.16 -13.16 -22.32
N THR A 147 -35.11 -13.22 -21.00
CA THR A 147 -36.25 -12.89 -20.13
C THR A 147 -36.52 -11.39 -20.09
N MET A 148 -35.47 -10.57 -20.07
CA MET A 148 -35.56 -9.10 -20.13
C MET A 148 -36.00 -8.57 -21.49
N PHE A 149 -35.62 -9.28 -22.57
CA PHE A 149 -35.89 -8.89 -23.95
C PHE A 149 -36.59 -10.03 -24.70
N PRO A 150 -37.85 -10.35 -24.36
CA PRO A 150 -38.61 -11.42 -25.02
C PRO A 150 -38.90 -11.12 -26.50
N GLU A 151 -38.72 -9.86 -26.93
CA GLU A 151 -38.84 -9.47 -28.33
C GLU A 151 -37.63 -9.87 -29.18
N ALA A 152 -36.48 -10.16 -28.57
CA ALA A 152 -35.27 -10.60 -29.27
C ALA A 152 -35.46 -12.01 -29.85
N ASP A 153 -34.83 -12.29 -30.98
CA ASP A 153 -34.83 -13.61 -31.62
C ASP A 153 -34.26 -14.65 -30.64
N PRO A 154 -35.04 -15.68 -30.24
CA PRO A 154 -34.55 -16.70 -29.31
C PRO A 154 -33.24 -17.37 -29.73
N GLN A 155 -32.93 -17.37 -31.03
CA GLN A 155 -31.68 -17.94 -31.54
C GLN A 155 -30.43 -17.11 -31.18
N CYS A 156 -30.57 -15.85 -30.75
CA CYS A 156 -29.40 -15.05 -30.34
C CYS A 156 -28.78 -15.52 -29.01
N PHE A 157 -29.52 -16.29 -28.22
CA PHE A 157 -29.11 -16.81 -26.92
C PHE A 157 -28.42 -18.18 -27.01
N SER A 158 -27.65 -18.41 -28.07
CA SER A 158 -26.87 -19.65 -28.28
C SER A 158 -25.38 -19.33 -28.41
N LEU A 159 -24.52 -20.13 -27.76
CA LEU A 159 -23.07 -19.90 -27.72
C LEU A 159 -22.43 -19.82 -29.11
N ALA A 160 -22.88 -20.65 -30.05
CA ALA A 160 -22.42 -20.67 -31.43
C ALA A 160 -23.16 -19.71 -32.37
N ARG A 161 -23.96 -18.77 -31.83
CA ARG A 161 -24.68 -17.85 -32.71
C ARG A 161 -23.70 -16.93 -33.43
N PHE A 162 -23.90 -16.79 -34.73
CA PHE A 162 -23.35 -15.70 -35.52
C PHE A 162 -24.46 -14.77 -36.00
N PHE A 163 -24.07 -13.53 -36.28
CA PHE A 163 -24.91 -12.44 -36.73
C PHE A 163 -24.41 -11.95 -38.07
N TYR A 164 -25.33 -11.70 -39.00
CA TYR A 164 -24.97 -11.00 -40.23
C TYR A 164 -24.66 -9.53 -39.90
N GLY A 165 -23.74 -8.93 -40.65
CA GLY A 165 -23.61 -7.48 -40.72
C GLY A 165 -24.89 -6.82 -41.23
N GLY A 166 -24.81 -5.52 -41.43
CA GLY A 166 -25.97 -4.72 -41.80
C GLY A 166 -25.55 -3.34 -42.31
N LYS A 167 -26.29 -2.33 -41.87
CA LYS A 167 -26.14 -0.95 -42.31
C LYS A 167 -26.32 0.00 -41.14
N THR A 168 -25.78 1.21 -41.29
CA THR A 168 -26.03 2.36 -40.40
C THR A 168 -25.79 2.02 -38.92
N PRO A 169 -24.56 1.68 -38.50
CA PRO A 169 -24.22 1.52 -37.10
C PRO A 169 -24.30 2.87 -36.37
N GLU A 170 -24.70 2.83 -35.12
CA GLU A 170 -24.67 3.97 -34.21
C GLU A 170 -23.99 3.55 -32.90
N ILE A 171 -22.91 4.26 -32.57
CA ILE A 171 -22.17 4.07 -31.32
C ILE A 171 -22.80 4.98 -30.26
N ILE A 172 -23.19 4.38 -29.14
CA ILE A 172 -23.83 5.06 -28.01
C ILE A 172 -22.79 5.47 -26.97
N THR A 173 -21.85 4.57 -26.65
CA THR A 173 -20.78 4.81 -25.67
C THR A 173 -19.55 3.95 -25.97
N TYR A 174 -18.39 4.43 -25.51
CA TYR A 174 -17.12 3.69 -25.56
C TYR A 174 -16.80 2.98 -24.24
N GLN A 175 -17.57 3.24 -23.18
CA GLN A 175 -17.34 2.63 -21.87
C GLN A 175 -17.79 1.16 -21.88
N PRO A 176 -16.92 0.19 -21.52
CA PRO A 176 -17.32 -1.21 -21.40
C PRO A 176 -18.35 -1.41 -20.29
N ILE A 177 -19.22 -2.40 -20.45
CA ILE A 177 -20.14 -2.87 -19.42
C ILE A 177 -19.36 -3.69 -18.40
N ASP A 178 -19.57 -3.41 -17.11
CA ASP A 178 -19.10 -4.30 -16.05
C ASP A 178 -19.86 -5.64 -16.12
N ALA A 179 -19.15 -6.71 -16.47
CA ALA A 179 -19.71 -8.04 -16.61
C ALA A 179 -20.37 -8.53 -15.31
N ILE A 180 -19.82 -8.16 -14.16
CA ILE A 180 -20.37 -8.51 -12.83
C ILE A 180 -21.71 -7.80 -12.66
N LYS A 181 -21.76 -6.49 -12.92
CA LYS A 181 -22.99 -5.71 -12.81
C LYS A 181 -24.10 -6.22 -13.73
N LEU A 182 -23.77 -6.49 -15.00
CA LEU A 182 -24.73 -7.08 -15.94
C LEU A 182 -25.30 -8.40 -15.42
N PHE A 183 -24.42 -9.26 -14.92
CA PHE A 183 -24.83 -10.55 -14.39
C PHE A 183 -25.65 -10.44 -13.09
N GLU A 184 -25.32 -9.49 -12.20
CA GLU A 184 -26.10 -9.16 -10.99
C GLU A 184 -27.55 -8.84 -11.37
N HIS A 185 -27.76 -7.91 -12.30
CA HIS A 185 -29.10 -7.52 -12.75
C HIS A 185 -29.88 -8.67 -13.39
N VAL A 186 -29.23 -9.42 -14.27
CA VAL A 186 -29.84 -10.54 -14.98
C VAL A 186 -30.25 -11.66 -14.01
N SER A 187 -29.41 -11.92 -13.00
CA SER A 187 -29.71 -12.89 -11.95
C SER A 187 -30.88 -12.43 -11.07
N ILE A 188 -30.89 -11.17 -10.64
CA ILE A 188 -31.97 -10.59 -9.83
C ILE A 188 -33.30 -10.64 -10.60
N ASN A 189 -33.30 -10.28 -11.89
CA ASN A 189 -34.49 -10.35 -12.74
C ASN A 189 -35.05 -11.78 -12.79
N LYS A 190 -34.18 -12.77 -12.95
CA LYS A 190 -34.57 -14.18 -12.98
C LYS A 190 -35.19 -14.66 -11.66
N ILE A 191 -34.66 -14.22 -10.51
CA ILE A 191 -35.27 -14.50 -9.20
C ILE A 191 -36.70 -13.92 -9.13
N SER A 192 -36.90 -12.70 -9.62
CA SER A 192 -38.23 -12.07 -9.64
C SER A 192 -39.22 -12.86 -10.48
N GLN A 193 -38.82 -13.30 -11.67
CA GLN A 193 -39.67 -14.08 -12.55
C GLN A 193 -40.01 -15.47 -11.97
N ASP A 194 -39.12 -16.06 -11.16
CA ASP A 194 -39.37 -17.27 -10.39
C ASP A 194 -40.02 -16.99 -9.01
N LYS A 195 -40.70 -15.84 -8.87
CA LYS A 195 -41.46 -15.44 -7.67
C LYS A 195 -40.61 -15.48 -6.39
N GLY A 196 -39.37 -15.03 -6.46
CA GLY A 196 -38.43 -14.99 -5.34
C GLY A 196 -37.67 -16.29 -5.10
N ARG A 197 -37.86 -17.33 -5.92
CA ARG A 197 -37.15 -18.61 -5.79
C ARG A 197 -35.77 -18.53 -6.42
N THR A 198 -34.79 -19.12 -5.73
CA THR A 198 -33.37 -19.06 -6.13
C THR A 198 -32.87 -20.31 -6.85
N ARG A 199 -33.68 -21.37 -6.93
CA ARG A 199 -33.29 -22.69 -7.45
C ARG A 199 -32.70 -22.64 -8.87
N SER A 200 -33.20 -21.75 -9.71
CA SER A 200 -32.79 -21.60 -11.11
C SER A 200 -31.44 -20.89 -11.29
N ILE A 201 -30.86 -20.35 -10.21
CA ILE A 201 -29.57 -19.64 -10.21
C ILE A 201 -28.57 -20.22 -9.19
N SER A 202 -29.01 -20.92 -8.14
CA SER A 202 -28.13 -21.41 -7.07
C SER A 202 -27.03 -22.37 -7.55
N ALA A 203 -27.35 -23.32 -8.44
CA ALA A 203 -26.38 -24.30 -8.92
C ALA A 203 -25.26 -23.68 -9.79
N PRO A 204 -25.57 -22.81 -10.78
CA PRO A 204 -24.54 -22.03 -11.47
C PRO A 204 -23.68 -21.17 -10.52
N LEU A 205 -24.29 -20.56 -9.50
CA LEU A 205 -23.60 -19.60 -8.63
C LEU A 205 -22.70 -20.23 -7.56
N GLN A 206 -23.03 -21.43 -7.07
CA GLN A 206 -22.27 -22.10 -6.00
C GLN A 206 -20.94 -22.73 -6.46
N GLY A 207 -20.75 -22.92 -7.76
CA GLY A 207 -19.55 -23.55 -8.34
C GLY A 207 -18.60 -22.61 -9.10
N CYS A 208 -18.89 -21.30 -9.16
CA CYS A 208 -18.18 -20.38 -10.04
C CYS A 208 -16.95 -19.73 -9.36
N SER A 209 -15.75 -20.11 -9.82
CA SER A 209 -14.51 -19.39 -9.49
C SER A 209 -14.46 -18.00 -10.13
N PHE A 210 -15.13 -17.79 -11.26
CA PHE A 210 -15.20 -16.51 -11.98
C PHE A 210 -15.50 -15.29 -11.09
N PHE A 211 -16.43 -15.42 -10.14
CA PHE A 211 -16.74 -14.33 -9.21
C PHE A 211 -15.66 -14.15 -8.14
N ILE A 212 -15.10 -15.25 -7.62
CA ILE A 212 -14.05 -15.21 -6.61
C ILE A 212 -12.76 -14.63 -7.21
N ASP A 213 -12.32 -15.15 -8.36
CA ASP A 213 -11.11 -14.75 -9.05
C ASP A 213 -11.14 -13.27 -9.50
N GLN A 214 -12.28 -12.77 -10.02
CA GLN A 214 -12.45 -11.35 -10.38
C GLN A 214 -12.63 -10.42 -9.18
N LEU A 215 -13.22 -10.90 -8.08
CA LEU A 215 -13.27 -10.16 -6.81
C LEU A 215 -11.88 -10.07 -6.16
N GLU A 216 -11.02 -11.08 -6.39
CA GLU A 216 -9.62 -11.14 -5.96
C GLU A 216 -8.67 -10.31 -6.86
N GLU A 217 -8.87 -10.25 -8.19
CA GLU A 217 -8.10 -9.39 -9.10
C GLU A 217 -8.42 -7.89 -8.92
N ASN A 218 -9.68 -7.54 -8.62
CA ASN A 218 -10.04 -6.21 -8.12
C ASN A 218 -9.69 -6.03 -6.61
N GLY A 219 -9.04 -7.03 -6.04
CA GLY A 219 -8.96 -7.35 -4.62
C GLY A 219 -7.82 -6.69 -3.85
N GLU A 220 -6.97 -5.85 -4.45
CA GLU A 220 -6.19 -4.92 -3.60
C GLU A 220 -7.11 -3.94 -2.83
N LYS A 221 -8.42 -3.86 -3.17
CA LYS A 221 -9.42 -3.08 -2.42
C LYS A 221 -10.59 -3.87 -1.81
N ARG A 222 -10.94 -5.08 -2.29
CA ARG A 222 -12.08 -5.87 -1.72
C ARG A 222 -11.66 -6.88 -0.64
N THR A 223 -10.41 -7.33 -0.64
CA THR A 223 -9.88 -8.29 0.36
C THR A 223 -9.80 -7.69 1.77
N PHE A 224 -9.77 -6.36 1.89
CA PHE A 224 -9.75 -5.65 3.18
C PHE A 224 -11.00 -5.91 4.03
N LEU A 225 -12.16 -6.15 3.40
CA LEU A 225 -13.40 -6.52 4.11
C LEU A 225 -13.53 -8.04 4.26
N TYR A 226 -12.99 -8.81 3.32
CA TYR A 226 -12.99 -10.27 3.36
C TYR A 226 -12.18 -10.81 4.56
N ASN A 227 -11.03 -10.21 4.87
CA ASN A 227 -10.19 -10.63 6.01
C ASN A 227 -10.76 -10.19 7.37
N LYS A 228 -11.52 -9.08 7.45
CA LYS A 228 -12.12 -8.58 8.71
C LYS A 228 -13.16 -9.55 9.31
N TYR A 229 -13.78 -10.39 8.48
CA TYR A 229 -14.75 -11.39 8.93
C TYR A 229 -14.17 -12.80 9.09
N ARG A 230 -12.88 -13.00 8.75
CA ARG A 230 -12.19 -14.30 8.89
C ARG A 230 -11.08 -14.31 9.95
N SER A 231 -10.52 -13.18 10.37
CA SER A 231 -9.48 -13.19 11.40
C SER A 231 -10.05 -13.27 12.83
N SER A 232 -9.98 -14.49 13.38
CA SER A 232 -9.81 -14.91 14.79
C SER A 232 -10.99 -15.02 15.77
N SER A 233 -12.26 -15.00 15.33
CA SER A 233 -13.37 -15.55 16.17
C SER A 233 -14.37 -16.44 15.43
N PHE A 234 -14.25 -16.59 14.12
CA PHE A 234 -15.18 -17.36 13.30
C PHE A 234 -14.44 -18.16 12.22
N SER A 235 -13.72 -19.20 12.66
CA SER A 235 -13.45 -20.35 11.80
C SER A 235 -14.61 -21.32 11.99
N PRO A 236 -15.49 -21.55 10.99
CA PRO A 236 -16.13 -22.84 10.91
C PRO A 236 -15.04 -23.82 10.47
N SER A 237 -14.75 -24.79 11.32
CA SER A 237 -14.26 -26.09 10.87
C SER A 237 -15.00 -26.48 9.60
N SER A 238 -14.26 -26.95 8.60
CA SER A 238 -14.79 -27.48 7.35
C SER A 238 -15.85 -28.55 7.62
N SER A 239 -17.13 -28.15 7.65
CA SER A 239 -18.28 -29.02 7.48
C SER A 239 -19.54 -28.17 7.23
N THR A 240 -20.16 -28.42 6.07
CA THR A 240 -21.51 -28.03 5.66
C THR A 240 -21.79 -26.57 5.23
N LEU A 241 -22.40 -26.48 4.04
CA LEU A 241 -23.00 -25.33 3.37
C LEU A 241 -24.19 -24.75 4.16
N ASP A 242 -23.94 -24.20 5.35
CA ASP A 242 -24.92 -23.42 6.09
C ASP A 242 -24.32 -22.03 6.37
N GLY A 243 -24.77 -21.02 5.61
CA GLY A 243 -24.38 -19.61 5.75
C GLY A 243 -24.86 -18.98 7.07
N LYS A 244 -24.29 -19.41 8.19
CA LYS A 244 -24.58 -18.93 9.55
C LYS A 244 -23.30 -18.43 10.23
N GLY A 245 -22.72 -17.36 9.70
CA GLY A 245 -21.99 -16.43 10.57
C GLY A 245 -22.98 -15.75 11.52
N GLU A 246 -22.58 -15.50 12.77
CA GLU A 246 -23.46 -14.85 13.75
C GLU A 246 -23.68 -13.38 13.33
N LYS A 247 -24.93 -13.01 13.01
CA LYS A 247 -25.25 -11.65 12.56
C LYS A 247 -25.04 -10.63 13.68
N ILE A 248 -24.45 -9.49 13.33
CA ILE A 248 -24.00 -8.49 14.29
C ILE A 248 -25.17 -7.60 14.76
N LYS A 249 -25.32 -7.42 16.07
CA LYS A 249 -26.36 -6.53 16.65
C LYS A 249 -25.85 -5.09 16.69
N ILE A 250 -26.56 -4.13 16.10
CA ILE A 250 -26.18 -2.71 16.16
C ILE A 250 -27.26 -1.86 16.84
N ASP A 251 -26.88 -0.68 17.31
CA ASP A 251 -27.84 0.34 17.73
C ASP A 251 -28.31 1.14 16.51
N TRP A 252 -29.59 1.00 16.17
CA TRP A 252 -30.19 1.66 15.01
C TRP A 252 -30.26 3.18 15.15
N LYS A 253 -30.37 3.73 16.37
CA LYS A 253 -30.36 5.19 16.56
C LYS A 253 -28.98 5.74 16.24
N VAL A 254 -27.93 5.08 16.73
CA VAL A 254 -26.54 5.43 16.42
C VAL A 254 -26.27 5.27 14.93
N ALA A 255 -26.68 4.15 14.32
CA ALA A 255 -26.53 3.90 12.88
C ALA A 255 -27.12 5.03 12.02
N ARG A 256 -28.34 5.47 12.33
CA ARG A 256 -28.99 6.57 11.62
C ARG A 256 -28.30 7.92 11.82
N SER A 257 -27.73 8.16 12.99
CA SER A 257 -26.99 9.42 13.23
C SER A 257 -25.66 9.50 12.49
N ARG A 258 -25.08 8.35 12.09
CA ARG A 258 -23.72 8.27 11.52
C ARG A 258 -23.66 7.91 10.05
N VAL A 259 -24.70 7.29 9.50
CA VAL A 259 -24.77 6.88 8.10
C VAL A 259 -25.95 7.57 7.44
N LYS A 260 -25.67 8.60 6.64
CA LYS A 260 -26.67 9.51 6.09
C LYS A 260 -27.59 8.80 5.11
N ILE A 261 -27.05 8.00 4.20
CA ILE A 261 -27.85 7.22 3.23
C ILE A 261 -28.81 6.25 3.91
N LEU A 262 -28.39 5.64 5.04
CA LEU A 262 -29.26 4.78 5.83
C LEU A 262 -30.42 5.57 6.46
N ASP A 263 -30.13 6.75 7.01
CA ASP A 263 -31.17 7.58 7.61
C ASP A 263 -32.18 8.10 6.59
N GLN A 264 -31.71 8.52 5.41
CA GLN A 264 -32.58 8.97 4.32
C GLN A 264 -33.45 7.83 3.76
N PHE A 265 -32.87 6.65 3.55
CA PHE A 265 -33.63 5.45 3.19
C PHE A 265 -34.74 5.16 4.21
N LEU A 266 -34.42 5.23 5.51
CA LEU A 266 -35.39 5.02 6.59
C LEU A 266 -36.42 6.16 6.74
N LYS A 267 -36.18 7.32 6.11
CA LYS A 267 -37.12 8.44 5.98
C LYS A 267 -37.99 8.35 4.71
N GLY A 268 -37.70 7.40 3.82
CA GLY A 268 -38.49 7.15 2.61
C GLY A 268 -37.92 7.78 1.35
N GLU A 269 -36.64 8.15 1.35
CA GLU A 269 -35.98 8.62 0.14
C GLU A 269 -35.82 7.47 -0.88
N TRP A 270 -36.06 7.79 -2.16
CA TRP A 270 -35.89 6.86 -3.26
C TRP A 270 -34.39 6.62 -3.54
N LEU A 271 -33.91 5.44 -3.15
CA LEU A 271 -32.59 4.95 -3.57
C LEU A 271 -32.64 4.23 -4.92
N TYR A 272 -31.73 4.59 -5.82
CA TYR A 272 -31.52 3.88 -7.09
C TYR A 272 -30.83 2.52 -6.87
N HIS A 273 -30.74 1.71 -7.93
CA HIS A 273 -30.25 0.34 -7.82
C HIS A 273 -28.89 0.22 -7.12
N ASP A 274 -27.88 0.98 -7.56
CA ASP A 274 -26.52 0.90 -7.02
C ASP A 274 -26.47 1.28 -5.53
N GLN A 275 -27.20 2.33 -5.15
CA GLN A 275 -27.35 2.77 -3.76
C GLN A 275 -28.04 1.70 -2.90
N LEU A 276 -29.13 1.15 -3.40
CA LEU A 276 -29.94 0.14 -2.70
C LEU A 276 -29.16 -1.18 -2.56
N PHE A 277 -28.43 -1.58 -3.61
CA PHE A 277 -27.59 -2.77 -3.61
C PHE A 277 -26.42 -2.61 -2.64
N GLY A 278 -25.69 -1.49 -2.69
CA GLY A 278 -24.61 -1.19 -1.77
C GLY A 278 -25.08 -1.17 -0.31
N LEU A 279 -26.24 -0.57 -0.03
CA LEU A 279 -26.84 -0.60 1.31
C LEU A 279 -27.25 -2.03 1.73
N ALA A 280 -27.81 -2.83 0.81
CA ALA A 280 -28.18 -4.22 1.08
C ALA A 280 -26.96 -5.08 1.48
N THR A 281 -25.82 -4.94 0.79
CA THR A 281 -24.58 -5.67 1.13
C THR A 281 -24.09 -5.36 2.56
N ASN A 282 -24.38 -4.18 3.08
CA ASN A 282 -24.11 -3.83 4.48
C ASN A 282 -25.14 -4.44 5.44
N LEU A 283 -26.44 -4.31 5.13
CA LEU A 283 -27.54 -4.70 6.01
C LEU A 283 -27.71 -6.22 6.18
N ILE A 284 -27.31 -7.04 5.21
CA ILE A 284 -27.42 -8.51 5.33
C ILE A 284 -26.58 -9.07 6.48
N ASN A 285 -25.51 -8.37 6.86
CA ASN A 285 -24.57 -8.72 7.93
C ASN A 285 -25.06 -8.29 9.33
N VAL A 286 -26.13 -7.49 9.39
CA VAL A 286 -26.71 -6.97 10.63
C VAL A 286 -27.93 -7.78 11.06
N LYS A 287 -28.04 -8.08 12.35
CA LYS A 287 -29.19 -8.77 12.94
C LYS A 287 -30.45 -7.93 12.76
N GLY A 288 -31.41 -8.45 11.99
CA GLY A 288 -32.65 -7.75 11.64
C GLY A 288 -32.54 -6.80 10.44
N GLY A 289 -31.36 -6.58 9.87
CA GLY A 289 -31.15 -5.63 8.75
C GLY A 289 -31.98 -5.96 7.51
N ARG A 290 -32.09 -7.25 7.14
CA ARG A 290 -32.95 -7.68 6.03
C ARG A 290 -34.43 -7.36 6.24
N LYS A 291 -34.91 -7.65 7.45
CA LYS A 291 -36.31 -7.41 7.83
C LYS A 291 -36.59 -5.91 7.76
N MET A 292 -35.70 -5.11 8.35
CA MET A 292 -35.79 -3.65 8.31
C MET A 292 -35.81 -3.11 6.87
N MET A 293 -34.92 -3.57 6.01
CA MET A 293 -34.88 -3.09 4.61
C MET A 293 -36.18 -3.43 3.87
N LYS A 294 -36.68 -4.67 4.01
CA LYS A 294 -37.93 -5.11 3.40
C LYS A 294 -39.13 -4.31 3.89
N GLU A 295 -39.27 -4.16 5.21
CA GLU A 295 -40.36 -3.40 5.83
C GLU A 295 -40.33 -1.92 5.43
N THR A 296 -39.14 -1.34 5.30
CA THR A 296 -38.96 0.06 4.87
C THR A 296 -39.42 0.25 3.43
N MET A 297 -38.95 -0.59 2.50
CA MET A 297 -39.39 -0.53 1.10
C MET A 297 -40.90 -0.75 0.96
N THR A 298 -41.47 -1.74 1.67
CA THR A 298 -42.92 -2.00 1.66
C THR A 298 -43.70 -0.80 2.18
N LYS A 299 -43.33 -0.26 3.35
CA LYS A 299 -44.00 0.89 3.97
C LYS A 299 -44.05 2.10 3.04
N PHE A 300 -42.92 2.47 2.43
CA PHE A 300 -42.86 3.67 1.60
C PHE A 300 -43.44 3.48 0.20
N ASN A 301 -43.46 2.24 -0.31
CA ASN A 301 -44.26 1.90 -1.49
C ASN A 301 -45.76 2.05 -1.22
N GLU A 302 -46.26 1.58 -0.08
CA GLU A 302 -47.67 1.71 0.32
C GLU A 302 -48.08 3.17 0.52
N GLN A 303 -47.15 4.03 0.91
CA GLN A 303 -47.35 5.48 1.04
C GLN A 303 -47.22 6.24 -0.28
N GLY A 304 -46.85 5.57 -1.38
CA GLY A 304 -46.63 6.19 -2.68
C GLY A 304 -45.40 7.11 -2.75
N LEU A 305 -44.51 7.05 -1.75
CA LEU A 305 -43.27 7.83 -1.70
C LEU A 305 -42.15 7.16 -2.50
N THR A 306 -42.22 5.83 -2.63
CA THR A 306 -41.28 5.03 -3.42
C THR A 306 -42.02 4.05 -4.33
N HIS A 307 -41.33 3.50 -5.33
CA HIS A 307 -41.91 2.54 -6.28
C HIS A 307 -40.99 1.33 -6.50
N TYR A 308 -40.52 0.71 -5.41
CA TYR A 308 -39.61 -0.43 -5.48
C TYR A 308 -40.31 -1.64 -6.12
N THR A 309 -39.68 -2.20 -7.14
CA THR A 309 -40.16 -3.36 -7.90
C THR A 309 -39.73 -4.67 -7.24
N GLU A 310 -40.26 -5.80 -7.70
CA GLU A 310 -39.79 -7.13 -7.25
C GLU A 310 -38.28 -7.31 -7.41
N ASN A 311 -37.66 -6.73 -8.45
CA ASN A 311 -36.20 -6.77 -8.62
C ASN A 311 -35.48 -6.11 -7.45
N ASN A 312 -35.99 -4.98 -6.95
CA ASN A 312 -35.41 -4.31 -5.79
C ASN A 312 -35.50 -5.18 -4.52
N PHE A 313 -36.64 -5.85 -4.30
CA PHE A 313 -36.78 -6.79 -3.19
C PHE A 313 -35.88 -8.03 -3.33
N ASN A 314 -35.66 -8.49 -4.57
CA ASN A 314 -34.91 -9.71 -4.87
C ASN A 314 -33.38 -9.55 -4.83
N ILE A 315 -32.88 -8.33 -4.61
CA ILE A 315 -31.48 -8.10 -4.18
C ILE A 315 -31.15 -8.93 -2.93
N LEU A 316 -32.06 -8.99 -1.95
CA LEU A 316 -31.82 -9.69 -0.68
C LEU A 316 -31.68 -11.22 -0.86
N PRO A 317 -32.58 -11.94 -1.56
CA PRO A 317 -32.38 -13.32 -1.99
C PRO A 317 -31.09 -13.55 -2.75
N TYR A 318 -30.74 -12.68 -3.70
CA TYR A 318 -29.50 -12.81 -4.50
C TYR A 318 -28.25 -12.80 -3.62
N LEU A 319 -28.14 -11.82 -2.72
CA LEU A 319 -27.00 -11.68 -1.81
C LEU A 319 -26.85 -12.87 -0.84
N ASN A 320 -27.91 -13.66 -0.61
CA ASN A 320 -27.82 -14.86 0.23
C ASN A 320 -27.06 -16.00 -0.44
N ILE A 321 -26.98 -15.98 -1.78
CA ILE A 321 -26.33 -17.03 -2.56
C ILE A 321 -24.85 -16.70 -2.74
N ILE A 322 -24.54 -15.46 -3.10
CA ILE A 322 -23.18 -15.04 -3.49
C ILE A 322 -22.34 -14.58 -2.28
N ASN A 323 -22.96 -14.29 -1.14
CA ASN A 323 -22.27 -13.84 0.08
C ASN A 323 -21.29 -12.67 -0.17
N TYR A 324 -21.80 -11.61 -0.80
CA TYR A 324 -21.04 -10.41 -1.15
C TYR A 324 -20.48 -9.71 0.10
N PRO A 325 -19.22 -9.26 0.12
CA PRO A 325 -18.71 -8.42 1.21
C PRO A 325 -19.46 -7.07 1.22
N PRO A 326 -19.57 -6.37 2.36
CA PRO A 326 -20.14 -5.03 2.40
C PRO A 326 -19.47 -4.11 1.36
N GLN A 327 -20.23 -3.39 0.54
CA GLN A 327 -19.65 -2.35 -0.30
C GLN A 327 -19.32 -1.12 0.56
N PRO A 328 -18.20 -0.41 0.28
CA PRO A 328 -17.90 0.82 0.98
C PRO A 328 -19.03 1.85 0.85
N ILE A 329 -19.57 2.37 1.95
CA ILE A 329 -20.70 3.31 1.93
C ILE A 329 -20.35 4.56 1.11
N HIS A 330 -19.14 5.09 1.28
CA HIS A 330 -18.62 6.22 0.49
C HIS A 330 -18.54 5.95 -1.03
N ALA A 331 -18.66 4.70 -1.49
CA ALA A 331 -18.57 4.36 -2.91
C ALA A 331 -19.93 4.42 -3.63
N PHE A 332 -21.04 4.38 -2.89
CA PHE A 332 -22.39 4.43 -3.46
C PHE A 332 -23.27 5.52 -2.85
N SER A 333 -22.88 6.09 -1.70
CA SER A 333 -23.59 7.22 -1.11
C SER A 333 -23.29 8.51 -1.86
N THR A 334 -24.31 9.34 -2.04
CA THR A 334 -24.21 10.67 -2.66
C THR A 334 -24.14 11.80 -1.62
N TYR A 335 -24.13 11.47 -0.33
CA TYR A 335 -24.10 12.45 0.76
C TYR A 335 -22.66 12.72 1.21
N PRO A 336 -22.23 13.98 1.31
CA PRO A 336 -20.89 14.33 1.80
C PRO A 336 -20.58 13.79 3.21
N GLU A 337 -21.60 13.64 4.06
CA GLU A 337 -21.45 13.06 5.40
C GLU A 337 -20.95 11.61 5.39
N ASP A 338 -21.18 10.89 4.29
CA ASP A 338 -20.81 9.49 4.11
C ASP A 338 -19.44 9.28 3.43
N ASP A 339 -18.74 10.35 3.01
CA ASP A 339 -17.49 10.31 2.22
C ASP A 339 -16.33 9.52 2.86
N ASN A 340 -16.40 9.30 4.18
CA ASN A 340 -15.39 8.58 4.95
C ASN A 340 -15.92 7.27 5.56
N VAL A 341 -17.18 6.93 5.28
CA VAL A 341 -17.83 5.76 5.86
C VAL A 341 -17.53 4.53 5.00
N TYR A 342 -16.89 3.52 5.60
CA TYR A 342 -16.55 2.28 4.92
C TYR A 342 -17.71 1.30 5.03
N ASP A 343 -18.07 0.86 6.22
CA ASP A 343 -19.17 -0.08 6.37
C ASP A 343 -20.02 0.27 7.58
N LEU A 344 -21.28 -0.16 7.54
CA LEU A 344 -22.26 0.17 8.57
C LEU A 344 -21.81 -0.31 9.96
N ILE A 345 -21.13 -1.46 10.03
CA ILE A 345 -20.76 -2.07 11.30
C ILE A 345 -19.57 -1.34 11.92
N SER A 346 -18.54 -1.04 11.13
CA SER A 346 -17.39 -0.28 11.60
C SER A 346 -17.75 1.14 12.03
N GLU A 347 -18.72 1.77 11.36
CA GLU A 347 -19.16 3.11 11.75
C GLU A 347 -19.99 3.11 13.05
N VAL A 348 -20.68 2.01 13.36
CA VAL A 348 -21.52 1.94 14.57
C VAL A 348 -20.76 1.38 15.78
N ARG A 349 -19.90 0.38 15.59
CA ARG A 349 -19.18 -0.30 16.67
C ARG A 349 -17.70 0.08 16.78
N ASP A 350 -17.00 0.16 15.66
CA ASP A 350 -15.52 0.25 15.60
C ASP A 350 -15.05 1.60 15.05
N GLN A 351 -15.60 2.70 15.58
CA GLN A 351 -15.47 4.01 14.97
C GLN A 351 -14.00 4.34 14.67
N ARG A 352 -13.71 4.56 13.38
CA ARG A 352 -12.36 4.83 12.92
C ARG A 352 -11.87 6.11 13.55
N GLY A 353 -10.70 6.11 14.19
CA GLY A 353 -10.14 7.31 14.80
C GLY A 353 -10.58 7.58 16.24
N LYS A 354 -11.57 6.84 16.76
CA LYS A 354 -11.91 6.94 18.18
C LYS A 354 -10.75 6.40 19.02
N ILE A 355 -10.29 7.22 19.97
CA ILE A 355 -9.26 6.87 20.95
C ILE A 355 -9.93 6.73 22.32
N GLU A 356 -9.75 5.59 22.96
CA GLU A 356 -10.11 5.36 24.36
C GLU A 356 -8.84 5.44 25.21
N ILE A 357 -8.85 6.28 26.25
CA ILE A 357 -7.74 6.41 27.20
C ILE A 357 -7.95 5.36 28.29
N ILE A 358 -7.09 4.35 28.32
CA ILE A 358 -7.17 3.24 29.29
C ILE A 358 -6.22 3.43 30.48
N GLU A 359 -5.14 4.21 30.30
CA GLU A 359 -4.20 4.59 31.36
C GLU A 359 -4.14 6.11 31.48
N LYS A 360 -4.30 6.63 32.70
CA LYS A 360 -4.19 8.07 32.93
C LYS A 360 -2.71 8.48 32.90
N VAL A 361 -2.36 9.38 31.99
CA VAL A 361 -1.02 9.96 31.88
C VAL A 361 -0.75 10.87 33.09
N ASN A 362 0.11 10.43 34.00
CA ASN A 362 0.60 11.24 35.11
C ASN A 362 1.86 11.99 34.66
N LYS A 363 1.73 13.28 34.38
CA LYS A 363 2.85 14.12 33.93
C LYS A 363 3.61 14.72 35.12
N ILE A 364 4.93 14.62 35.12
CA ILE A 364 5.81 15.33 36.08
C ILE A 364 6.22 16.71 35.55
N GLN A 365 6.69 17.58 36.45
CA GLN A 365 7.19 18.91 36.05
C GLN A 365 8.54 18.80 35.34
N LEU A 366 8.84 19.76 34.46
CA LEU A 366 10.09 19.77 33.69
C LEU A 366 11.33 19.82 34.60
N GLU A 367 11.31 20.64 35.66
CA GLU A 367 12.42 20.76 36.62
C GLU A 367 12.69 19.43 37.36
N GLU A 368 11.63 18.70 37.70
CA GLU A 368 11.74 17.38 38.33
C GLU A 368 12.33 16.35 37.36
N ALA A 369 11.89 16.37 36.10
CA ALA A 369 12.40 15.50 35.05
C ALA A 369 13.89 15.76 34.75
N GLU A 370 14.30 17.03 34.69
CA GLU A 370 15.70 17.43 34.52
C GLU A 370 16.57 16.98 35.71
N THR A 371 16.06 17.12 36.93
CA THR A 371 16.76 16.67 38.14
C THR A 371 17.00 15.16 38.10
N LYS A 372 15.95 14.37 37.82
CA LYS A 372 16.05 12.91 37.68
C LYS A 372 17.03 12.49 36.58
N LEU A 373 16.99 13.18 35.43
CA LEU A 373 17.91 12.93 34.32
C LEU A 373 19.36 13.17 34.75
N ASN A 374 19.65 14.32 35.36
CA ASN A 374 21.01 14.68 35.79
C ASN A 374 21.54 13.70 36.83
N GLU A 375 20.73 13.34 37.83
CA GLU A 375 21.11 12.40 38.89
C GLU A 375 21.46 11.02 38.33
N GLU A 376 20.60 10.44 37.49
CA GLU A 376 20.85 9.12 36.93
C GLU A 376 21.99 9.14 35.90
N PHE A 377 22.11 10.19 35.10
CA PHE A 377 23.21 10.32 34.15
C PHE A 377 24.57 10.42 34.85
N GLU A 378 24.69 11.26 35.88
CA GLU A 378 25.90 11.37 36.70
C GLU A 378 26.29 10.05 37.37
N LYS A 379 25.29 9.31 37.87
CA LYS A 379 25.49 7.98 38.45
C LYS A 379 26.04 6.98 37.43
N VAL A 380 25.50 6.96 36.20
CA VAL A 380 25.94 6.06 35.13
C VAL A 380 27.32 6.42 34.59
N ILE A 381 27.63 7.72 34.47
CA ILE A 381 28.96 8.18 34.07
C ILE A 381 30.01 7.80 35.11
N LYS A 382 29.70 7.96 36.41
CA LYS A 382 30.62 7.63 37.51
C LYS A 382 30.79 6.15 37.76
N SER A 383 29.77 5.33 37.51
CA SER A 383 29.86 3.87 37.73
C SER A 383 30.81 3.21 36.75
N GLY A 384 30.87 3.68 35.50
CA GLY A 384 31.78 3.16 34.48
C GLY A 384 31.59 1.67 34.20
N ASN A 385 30.37 1.14 34.37
CA ASN A 385 30.08 -0.29 34.24
C ASN A 385 30.30 -0.77 32.80
N THR A 386 31.50 -1.24 32.49
CA THR A 386 31.84 -1.79 31.18
C THR A 386 30.94 -2.99 30.85
N GLY A 387 30.51 -3.07 29.58
CA GLY A 387 29.62 -4.12 29.09
C GLY A 387 28.12 -3.86 29.28
N LYS A 388 27.72 -2.79 29.97
CA LYS A 388 26.31 -2.38 30.11
C LYS A 388 25.86 -1.39 29.04
N ILE A 389 24.56 -1.40 28.77
CA ILE A 389 23.85 -0.50 27.85
C ILE A 389 22.75 0.21 28.63
N HIS A 390 22.94 1.48 28.92
CA HIS A 390 21.99 2.32 29.63
C HIS A 390 21.12 3.09 28.63
N LEU A 391 19.85 2.72 28.53
CA LEU A 391 18.86 3.39 27.70
C LEU A 391 18.15 4.47 28.51
N PHE A 392 18.36 5.73 28.14
CA PHE A 392 17.62 6.85 28.66
C PHE A 392 16.49 7.18 27.69
N LYS A 393 15.27 6.80 28.05
CA LYS A 393 14.05 7.16 27.33
C LYS A 393 13.55 8.50 27.87
N LEU A 394 13.66 9.53 27.03
CA LEU A 394 13.54 10.94 27.44
C LEU A 394 12.68 11.75 26.46
N PRO A 395 11.82 12.68 26.89
CA PRO A 395 11.02 13.47 25.96
C PRO A 395 11.91 14.36 25.06
N THR A 396 11.37 14.73 23.89
CA THR A 396 12.04 15.68 22.99
C THR A 396 12.23 17.02 23.69
N ALA A 397 13.34 17.70 23.39
CA ALA A 397 13.73 18.98 23.99
C ALA A 397 14.03 19.00 25.50
N ILE A 398 14.16 17.85 26.19
CA ILE A 398 14.55 17.82 27.62
C ILE A 398 15.95 18.40 27.88
N GLY A 399 16.82 18.47 26.87
CA GLY A 399 18.19 19.01 27.01
C GLY A 399 19.30 17.97 26.92
N LYS A 400 19.06 16.82 26.26
CA LYS A 400 20.04 15.74 26.03
C LYS A 400 21.39 16.24 25.54
N THR A 401 21.40 17.04 24.47
CA THR A 401 22.63 17.55 23.87
C THR A 401 23.38 18.51 24.81
N LYS A 402 22.69 19.28 25.65
CA LYS A 402 23.32 20.15 26.66
C LYS A 402 24.00 19.35 27.77
N LEU A 403 23.43 18.19 28.12
CA LEU A 403 23.97 17.31 29.15
C LEU A 403 25.34 16.74 28.73
N ILE A 404 25.49 16.36 27.45
CA ILE A 404 26.71 15.73 26.94
C ILE A 404 27.83 16.73 26.62
N THR A 405 27.54 18.02 26.43
CA THR A 405 28.56 19.03 26.03
C THR A 405 29.63 19.32 27.08
N SER A 406 29.41 18.92 28.33
CA SER A 406 30.36 19.11 29.44
C SER A 406 31.04 17.82 29.89
N VAL A 407 30.78 16.69 29.22
CA VAL A 407 31.34 15.39 29.62
C VAL A 407 32.76 15.23 29.06
N THR A 408 33.70 14.88 29.92
CA THR A 408 35.12 14.69 29.60
C THR A 408 35.47 13.21 29.45
N GLY A 409 36.43 12.89 28.57
CA GLY A 409 37.03 11.54 28.49
C GLY A 409 36.06 10.47 27.97
N CYS A 410 35.16 10.82 27.06
CA CYS A 410 34.22 9.87 26.45
C CYS A 410 34.17 10.00 24.92
N THR A 411 33.58 9.00 24.26
CA THR A 411 33.17 9.14 22.85
C THR A 411 31.69 9.53 22.79
N ILE A 412 31.38 10.64 22.12
CA ILE A 412 30.02 11.13 21.88
C ILE A 412 29.68 10.94 20.40
N ALA A 413 28.64 10.18 20.10
CA ALA A 413 28.20 9.85 18.75
C ALA A 413 26.87 10.55 18.43
N LEU A 414 26.83 11.24 17.28
CA LEU A 414 25.68 11.99 16.79
C LEU A 414 25.12 11.38 15.48
N PRO A 415 23.86 11.63 15.11
CA PRO A 415 23.27 11.03 13.92
C PRO A 415 23.95 11.42 12.60
N THR A 416 24.41 12.68 12.48
CA THR A 416 24.96 13.23 11.23
C THR A 416 26.24 14.04 11.45
N ASN A 417 27.03 14.24 10.39
CA ASN A 417 28.21 15.11 10.43
C ASN A 417 27.85 16.58 10.73
N ALA A 418 26.72 17.07 10.21
CA ALA A 418 26.24 18.42 10.49
C ALA A 418 26.00 18.62 12.00
N LEU A 419 25.33 17.67 12.66
CA LEU A 419 25.12 17.71 14.10
C LEU A 419 26.41 17.53 14.89
N LYS A 420 27.30 16.63 14.47
CA LYS A 420 28.63 16.47 15.08
C LYS A 420 29.38 17.80 15.12
N ASN A 421 29.40 18.54 14.01
CA ASN A 421 30.08 19.83 13.93
C ASN A 421 29.37 20.91 14.78
N GLU A 422 28.04 20.95 14.77
CA GLU A 422 27.27 21.86 15.64
C GLU A 422 27.49 21.58 17.14
N VAL A 423 27.57 20.31 17.53
CA VAL A 423 27.82 19.91 18.93
C VAL A 423 29.24 20.24 19.34
N LYS A 424 30.24 19.99 18.47
CA LYS A 424 31.64 20.37 18.69
C LYS A 424 31.75 21.85 19.08
N ASP A 425 31.09 22.74 18.32
CA ASP A 425 31.16 24.19 18.57
C ASP A 425 30.48 24.61 19.90
N ARG A 426 29.65 23.73 20.48
CA ARG A 426 28.98 23.93 21.78
C ARG A 426 29.66 23.21 22.94
N MET A 427 30.68 22.39 22.69
CA MET A 427 31.41 21.69 23.74
C MET A 427 32.05 22.71 24.69
N THR A 428 31.88 22.50 25.99
CA THR A 428 32.46 23.37 27.03
C THR A 428 33.76 22.82 27.60
N VAL A 429 34.24 21.72 27.04
CA VAL A 429 35.46 21.00 27.42
C VAL A 429 36.29 20.74 26.17
N ASP A 430 37.59 20.53 26.36
CA ASP A 430 38.48 20.16 25.27
C ASP A 430 37.97 18.87 24.60
N CYS A 431 37.86 18.93 23.28
CA CYS A 431 37.34 17.81 22.51
C CYS A 431 38.01 17.74 21.12
N ASN A 432 38.05 16.53 20.61
CA ASN A 432 38.48 16.23 19.25
C ASN A 432 37.28 15.73 18.43
N THR A 433 37.40 15.79 17.12
CA THR A 433 36.34 15.31 16.21
C THR A 433 36.90 14.30 15.23
N SER A 434 36.11 13.28 14.93
CA SER A 434 36.41 12.44 13.76
C SER A 434 36.22 13.25 12.47
N PRO A 435 37.01 13.01 11.41
CA PRO A 435 36.98 13.85 10.22
C PRO A 435 35.68 13.72 9.43
N ASP A 436 35.29 14.78 8.72
CA ASP A 436 34.22 14.70 7.72
C ASP A 436 34.68 13.91 6.48
N PRO A 437 33.74 13.33 5.71
CA PRO A 437 34.08 12.73 4.42
C PRO A 437 34.80 13.73 3.52
N VAL A 438 35.89 13.29 2.89
CA VAL A 438 36.67 14.06 1.92
C VAL A 438 36.31 13.64 0.50
N ILE A 439 36.38 14.60 -0.43
CA ILE A 439 36.17 14.40 -1.86
C ILE A 439 37.42 14.89 -2.57
N PHE A 440 38.04 14.01 -3.35
CA PHE A 440 39.24 14.27 -4.14
C PHE A 440 38.90 14.57 -5.60
N ALA A 441 39.87 15.05 -6.37
CA ALA A 441 39.64 15.34 -7.79
C ALA A 441 39.41 14.06 -8.63
N ASP A 442 40.01 12.92 -8.25
CA ASP A 442 39.81 11.64 -8.95
C ASP A 442 38.56 10.92 -8.44
N ASP A 443 37.50 10.94 -9.25
CA ASP A 443 36.25 10.24 -8.96
C ASP A 443 36.40 8.72 -8.75
N ARG A 444 37.43 8.07 -9.32
CA ARG A 444 37.71 6.65 -9.03
C ARG A 444 38.01 6.46 -7.55
N ILE A 445 38.88 7.30 -6.98
CA ILE A 445 39.28 7.24 -5.57
C ILE A 445 38.06 7.48 -4.69
N ASN A 446 37.25 8.50 -5.02
CA ASN A 446 36.00 8.79 -4.30
C ASN A 446 35.06 7.59 -4.31
N ARG A 447 34.88 6.91 -5.45
CA ARG A 447 34.07 5.69 -5.57
C ARG A 447 34.63 4.56 -4.72
N MET A 448 35.93 4.28 -4.77
CA MET A 448 36.56 3.24 -3.95
C MET A 448 36.32 3.49 -2.46
N ILE A 449 36.55 4.72 -1.98
CA ILE A 449 36.33 5.11 -0.59
C ILE A 449 34.86 4.90 -0.19
N GLN A 450 33.92 5.34 -1.03
CA GLN A 450 32.48 5.15 -0.80
C GLN A 450 32.09 3.68 -0.72
N TYR A 451 32.59 2.82 -1.61
CA TYR A 451 32.32 1.38 -1.57
C TYR A 451 32.89 0.70 -0.32
N TYR A 452 34.09 1.09 0.13
CA TYR A 452 34.63 0.58 1.40
C TYR A 452 33.83 1.05 2.61
N TYR A 453 33.35 2.30 2.62
CA TYR A 453 32.44 2.78 3.67
C TYR A 453 31.09 2.06 3.65
N SER A 454 30.55 1.73 2.47
CA SER A 454 29.26 1.07 2.33
C SER A 454 29.21 -0.36 2.89
N ILE A 455 30.37 -1.03 2.97
CA ILE A 455 30.54 -2.33 3.65
C ILE A 455 31.05 -2.20 5.10
N GLY A 456 31.29 -0.97 5.57
CA GLY A 456 31.80 -0.70 6.90
C GLY A 456 33.30 -0.96 7.09
N ASN A 457 34.08 -0.99 6.02
CA ASN A 457 35.52 -1.20 6.06
C ASN A 457 36.28 0.13 6.06
N PHE A 458 36.13 0.89 7.14
CA PHE A 458 36.76 2.20 7.32
C PHE A 458 38.29 2.11 7.30
N LYS A 459 38.87 1.02 7.82
CA LYS A 459 40.33 0.81 7.81
C LYS A 459 40.89 0.78 6.38
N LYS A 460 40.24 0.09 5.44
CA LYS A 460 40.66 0.09 4.02
C LYS A 460 40.44 1.44 3.33
N ALA A 461 39.33 2.11 3.60
CA ALA A 461 39.10 3.46 3.08
C ALA A 461 40.20 4.45 3.54
N VAL A 462 40.55 4.42 4.83
CA VAL A 462 41.66 5.24 5.36
C VAL A 462 43.00 4.84 4.75
N ARG A 463 43.24 3.55 4.49
CA ARG A 463 44.46 3.08 3.81
C ARG A 463 44.59 3.65 2.40
N ILE A 464 43.51 3.75 1.63
CA ILE A 464 43.54 4.39 0.31
C ILE A 464 43.98 5.86 0.43
N ILE A 465 43.41 6.58 1.39
CA ILE A 465 43.77 7.98 1.64
C ILE A 465 45.24 8.10 2.08
N TYR A 466 45.73 7.15 2.88
CA TYR A 466 47.14 7.07 3.27
C TYR A 466 48.07 6.79 2.08
N ASP A 467 47.67 5.90 1.17
CA ASP A 467 48.47 5.57 -0.01
C ASP A 467 48.64 6.79 -0.94
N MET A 468 47.67 7.72 -0.96
CA MET A 468 47.74 8.99 -1.72
C MET A 468 48.85 9.93 -1.26
N VAL A 469 49.20 9.92 0.03
CA VAL A 469 50.29 10.74 0.60
C VAL A 469 51.62 9.98 0.70
N SER A 470 51.61 8.67 0.41
CA SER A 470 52.80 7.84 0.49
C SER A 470 53.80 8.14 -0.64
N LYS A 471 55.10 7.90 -0.38
CA LYS A 471 56.18 8.10 -1.38
C LYS A 471 56.08 7.17 -2.61
N ASN A 472 55.30 6.08 -2.50
CA ASN A 472 55.06 5.10 -3.56
C ASN A 472 53.63 5.21 -4.11
N ASN A 473 53.01 6.40 -4.05
CA ASN A 473 51.64 6.61 -4.51
C ASN A 473 51.48 6.21 -6.00
N HIS A 474 50.49 5.38 -6.29
CA HIS A 474 50.12 4.94 -7.65
C HIS A 474 49.00 5.78 -8.29
N TYR A 475 48.44 6.74 -7.54
CA TYR A 475 47.38 7.63 -7.98
C TYR A 475 47.97 8.96 -8.49
N ASN A 476 47.37 9.53 -9.54
CA ASN A 476 47.73 10.86 -10.03
C ASN A 476 46.99 11.92 -9.19
N VAL A 477 47.60 12.33 -8.08
CA VAL A 477 46.96 13.18 -7.05
C VAL A 477 47.59 14.57 -7.04
N SER A 478 46.75 15.62 -7.01
CA SER A 478 47.20 17.01 -6.91
C SER A 478 47.83 17.29 -5.54
N GLU A 479 48.64 18.34 -5.42
CA GLU A 479 49.19 18.74 -4.12
C GLU A 479 48.09 19.17 -3.13
N GLU A 480 46.99 19.77 -3.62
CA GLU A 480 45.82 20.10 -2.80
C GLU A 480 45.15 18.84 -2.23
N ASP A 481 44.95 17.81 -3.07
CA ASP A 481 44.39 16.52 -2.62
C ASP A 481 45.30 15.82 -1.60
N LYS A 482 46.64 15.91 -1.77
CA LYS A 482 47.59 15.38 -0.79
C LYS A 482 47.49 16.11 0.55
N MET A 483 47.35 17.44 0.54
CA MET A 483 47.15 18.23 1.76
C MET A 483 45.84 17.87 2.45
N MET A 484 44.74 17.72 1.70
CA MET A 484 43.45 17.27 2.24
C MET A 484 43.54 15.85 2.83
N ALA A 485 44.20 14.92 2.12
CA ALA A 485 44.42 13.56 2.59
C ALA A 485 45.26 13.52 3.88
N GLN A 486 46.34 14.29 3.95
CA GLN A 486 47.18 14.38 5.15
C GLN A 486 46.39 14.93 6.34
N SER A 487 45.66 16.04 6.15
CA SER A 487 44.81 16.63 7.20
C SER A 487 43.75 15.64 7.69
N PHE A 488 43.16 14.86 6.79
CA PHE A 488 42.18 13.83 7.15
C PHE A 488 42.82 12.73 8.00
N ILE A 489 43.99 12.22 7.61
CA ILE A 489 44.72 11.16 8.33
C ILE A 489 45.12 11.64 9.72
N ASP A 490 45.67 12.84 9.83
CA ASP A 490 46.08 13.44 11.10
C ASP A 490 44.88 13.53 12.05
N GLN A 491 43.71 13.93 11.54
CA GLN A 491 42.48 13.99 12.32
C GLN A 491 41.95 12.61 12.71
N VAL A 492 42.06 11.59 11.85
CA VAL A 492 41.74 10.20 12.21
C VAL A 492 42.61 9.75 13.39
N GLN A 493 43.94 9.92 13.28
CA GLN A 493 44.90 9.50 14.30
C GLN A 493 44.66 10.23 15.63
N LEU A 494 44.46 11.55 15.56
CA LEU A 494 44.12 12.37 16.72
C LEU A 494 42.84 11.87 17.39
N SER A 495 41.78 11.64 16.62
CA SER A 495 40.49 11.18 17.19
C SER A 495 40.57 9.79 17.82
N GLN A 496 41.41 8.88 17.31
CA GLN A 496 41.53 7.52 17.85
C GLN A 496 42.41 7.47 19.10
N SER A 497 43.46 8.29 19.15
CA SER A 497 44.46 8.29 20.23
C SER A 497 44.17 9.26 21.38
N SER A 498 43.23 10.20 21.19
CA SER A 498 42.92 11.24 22.18
C SER A 498 42.36 10.68 23.49
N PHE A 499 42.80 11.29 24.61
CA PHE A 499 42.19 11.12 25.94
C PHE A 499 41.08 12.15 26.21
N ASP A 500 41.06 13.26 25.47
CA ASP A 500 39.97 14.24 25.51
C ASP A 500 38.70 13.64 24.92
N THR A 501 37.56 14.28 25.15
CA THR A 501 36.29 13.81 24.57
C THR A 501 36.34 13.81 23.05
N VAL A 502 35.85 12.74 22.42
CA VAL A 502 35.79 12.62 20.96
C VAL A 502 34.35 12.69 20.49
N VAL A 503 34.05 13.67 19.63
CA VAL A 503 32.75 13.87 19.01
C VAL A 503 32.76 13.25 17.60
N THR A 504 31.84 12.33 17.34
CA THR A 504 31.81 11.51 16.12
C THR A 504 30.38 11.25 15.66
N THR A 505 30.19 10.43 14.62
CA THR A 505 28.85 10.01 14.15
C THR A 505 28.48 8.61 14.64
N HIS A 506 27.18 8.28 14.66
CA HIS A 506 26.66 6.95 15.00
C HIS A 506 27.34 5.86 14.17
N ALA A 507 27.37 6.05 12.84
CA ALA A 507 28.01 5.10 11.95
C ALA A 507 29.49 4.90 12.30
N ARG A 508 30.25 5.99 12.50
CA ARG A 508 31.69 5.87 12.77
C ARG A 508 32.00 5.28 14.14
N ALA A 509 31.17 5.54 15.15
CA ALA A 509 31.27 4.94 16.49
C ALA A 509 31.16 3.41 16.48
N LEU A 510 30.39 2.83 15.54
CA LEU A 510 30.25 1.38 15.40
C LEU A 510 31.41 0.71 14.64
N HIS A 511 32.28 1.50 14.00
CA HIS A 511 33.33 1.00 13.12
C HIS A 511 34.75 1.38 13.53
N THR A 512 34.88 2.27 14.51
CA THR A 512 36.16 2.79 14.97
C THR A 512 36.32 2.49 16.44
N GLU A 513 37.46 1.88 16.78
CA GLU A 513 37.87 1.69 18.16
C GLU A 513 38.47 3.00 18.68
N PHE A 514 37.71 3.71 19.51
CA PHE A 514 38.18 4.87 20.25
C PHE A 514 38.71 4.44 21.62
N ASN A 515 39.71 5.16 22.14
CA ASN A 515 40.39 4.87 23.41
C ASN A 515 39.48 4.95 24.66
N HIS A 516 38.30 5.56 24.56
CA HIS A 516 37.43 5.78 25.72
C HIS A 516 36.60 4.54 26.08
N ASP A 517 36.47 4.26 27.38
CA ASP A 517 35.63 3.16 27.87
C ASP A 517 34.13 3.48 27.79
N THR A 518 33.76 4.75 27.74
CA THR A 518 32.36 5.20 27.68
C THR A 518 32.00 5.73 26.29
N LEU A 519 30.91 5.20 25.72
CA LEU A 519 30.34 5.59 24.43
C LEU A 519 28.90 6.08 24.62
N ILE A 520 28.65 7.33 24.25
CA ILE A 520 27.36 8.01 24.40
C ILE A 520 26.76 8.26 23.01
N PHE A 521 25.53 7.82 22.78
CA PHE A 521 24.75 8.13 21.59
C PHE A 521 23.68 9.18 21.92
N ASP A 522 23.63 10.27 21.16
CA ASP A 522 22.52 11.23 21.16
C ASP A 522 21.54 10.87 20.04
N GLU A 523 20.28 10.62 20.39
CA GLU A 523 19.27 9.95 19.56
C GLU A 523 19.50 8.43 19.40
N ASP A 524 18.50 7.75 18.84
CA ASP A 524 18.47 6.30 18.66
C ASP A 524 19.43 5.84 17.52
N PRO A 525 20.48 5.03 17.81
CA PRO A 525 21.38 4.49 16.78
C PRO A 525 20.83 3.24 16.07
N LEU A 526 19.59 2.79 16.30
CA LEU A 526 19.01 1.59 15.71
C LEU A 526 19.18 1.53 14.18
N GLY A 527 18.99 2.65 13.48
CA GLY A 527 19.17 2.71 12.02
C GLY A 527 20.61 2.51 11.55
N SER A 528 21.60 2.73 12.43
CA SER A 528 23.02 2.39 12.16
C SER A 528 23.36 0.96 12.59
N LEU A 529 22.65 0.40 13.57
CA LEU A 529 22.79 -0.98 14.03
C LEU A 529 22.14 -2.00 13.08
N ILE A 530 20.97 -1.67 12.54
CA ILE A 530 20.21 -2.49 11.59
C ILE A 530 19.98 -1.68 10.33
N GLN A 531 20.83 -1.92 9.32
CA GLN A 531 20.77 -1.21 8.05
C GLN A 531 20.06 -2.06 7.02
N ILE A 532 18.85 -1.65 6.64
CA ILE A 532 18.10 -2.27 5.55
C ILE A 532 18.38 -1.48 4.28
N GLN A 533 18.87 -2.18 3.26
CA GLN A 533 19.37 -1.61 2.02
C GLN A 533 18.90 -2.42 0.81
N GLN A 534 19.21 -1.95 -0.40
CA GLN A 534 18.69 -2.54 -1.63
C GLN A 534 19.80 -2.70 -2.68
N ILE A 535 19.72 -3.79 -3.45
CA ILE A 535 20.48 -4.01 -4.68
C ILE A 535 19.56 -4.39 -5.83
N ARG A 536 20.04 -4.20 -7.06
CA ARG A 536 19.44 -4.78 -8.25
C ARG A 536 20.21 -6.01 -8.73
N ILE A 537 19.50 -7.06 -9.16
CA ILE A 537 20.14 -8.24 -9.78
C ILE A 537 20.86 -7.82 -11.06
N SER A 538 20.29 -6.89 -11.82
CA SER A 538 20.89 -6.30 -13.02
C SER A 538 22.25 -5.64 -12.75
N ASP A 539 22.46 -5.05 -11.57
CA ASP A 539 23.75 -4.50 -11.16
C ASP A 539 24.79 -5.60 -10.90
N LEU A 540 24.41 -6.73 -10.30
CA LEU A 540 25.27 -7.91 -10.17
C LEU A 540 25.62 -8.53 -11.53
N VAL A 541 24.70 -8.50 -12.50
CA VAL A 541 24.97 -8.98 -13.86
C VAL A 541 25.95 -8.05 -14.58
N ARG A 542 25.83 -6.72 -14.43
CA ARG A 542 26.82 -5.77 -14.98
C ARG A 542 28.21 -6.00 -14.37
N LEU A 543 28.26 -6.28 -13.07
CA LEU A 543 29.49 -6.66 -12.38
C LEU A 543 30.09 -7.94 -12.96
N GLU A 544 29.28 -8.97 -13.18
CA GLU A 544 29.70 -10.23 -13.80
C GLU A 544 30.26 -10.03 -15.21
N LEU A 545 29.67 -9.12 -16.01
CA LEU A 545 30.15 -8.78 -17.36
C LEU A 545 31.45 -7.96 -17.35
N THR A 546 31.66 -7.16 -16.30
CA THR A 546 32.85 -6.31 -16.14
C THR A 546 34.04 -7.09 -15.60
N MET A 547 33.78 -8.01 -14.69
CA MET A 547 34.76 -9.03 -14.34
C MET A 547 34.92 -9.95 -15.55
N GLN A 548 36.15 -10.36 -15.89
CA GLN A 548 36.38 -11.30 -16.99
C GLN A 548 35.47 -12.55 -16.83
N LYS A 549 35.02 -13.13 -17.95
CA LYS A 549 34.20 -14.36 -17.95
C LYS A 549 34.86 -15.44 -17.06
N ASP A 550 34.04 -16.15 -16.28
CA ASP A 550 34.38 -17.29 -15.38
C ASP A 550 34.47 -17.01 -13.86
N ARG A 551 33.96 -15.88 -13.35
CA ARG A 551 33.77 -15.65 -11.90
C ARG A 551 32.54 -16.38 -11.35
N LYS A 552 32.70 -17.69 -11.12
CA LYS A 552 31.64 -18.59 -10.59
C LYS A 552 30.97 -18.09 -9.31
N ASP A 553 31.70 -17.38 -8.46
CA ASP A 553 31.21 -16.77 -7.22
C ASP A 553 30.09 -15.74 -7.48
N ILE A 554 30.28 -14.87 -8.48
CA ILE A 554 29.29 -13.86 -8.87
C ILE A 554 28.11 -14.55 -9.59
N THR A 555 28.40 -15.46 -10.53
CA THR A 555 27.37 -16.24 -11.24
C THR A 555 26.46 -16.99 -10.26
N ASN A 556 27.04 -17.63 -9.23
CA ASN A 556 26.29 -18.33 -8.19
C ASN A 556 25.41 -17.38 -7.38
N THR A 557 25.92 -16.18 -7.06
CA THR A 557 25.15 -15.15 -6.36
C THR A 557 23.97 -14.67 -7.20
N VAL A 558 24.18 -14.40 -8.50
CA VAL A 558 23.10 -14.02 -9.43
C VAL A 558 22.05 -15.13 -9.51
N ASN A 559 22.46 -16.39 -9.65
CA ASN A 559 21.54 -17.53 -9.72
C ASN A 559 20.75 -17.72 -8.42
N LEU A 560 21.40 -17.57 -7.26
CA LEU A 560 20.75 -17.59 -5.95
C LEU A 560 19.61 -16.56 -5.88
N LEU A 561 19.90 -15.30 -6.23
CA LEU A 561 18.93 -14.22 -6.15
C LEU A 561 17.81 -14.34 -7.18
N ARG A 562 18.12 -14.83 -8.40
CA ARG A 562 17.11 -15.11 -9.42
C ARG A 562 16.14 -16.20 -8.99
N ASN A 563 16.66 -17.26 -8.37
CA ASN A 563 15.87 -18.42 -7.95
C ASN A 563 15.22 -18.24 -6.57
N ALA A 564 15.55 -17.18 -5.82
CA ALA A 564 14.91 -16.88 -4.55
C ALA A 564 13.40 -16.60 -4.72
N ASN A 565 12.61 -17.12 -3.79
CA ASN A 565 11.18 -16.86 -3.75
C ASN A 565 10.91 -15.40 -3.38
N GLN A 566 9.91 -14.80 -4.03
CA GLN A 566 9.47 -13.45 -3.70
C GLN A 566 8.88 -13.39 -2.29
N SER A 567 9.15 -12.29 -1.57
CA SER A 567 8.66 -12.05 -0.20
C SER A 567 9.15 -13.02 0.88
N GLU A 568 10.00 -14.00 0.54
CA GLU A 568 10.60 -14.92 1.51
C GLU A 568 11.94 -14.37 2.02
N ILE A 569 12.06 -14.17 3.33
CA ILE A 569 13.33 -13.78 3.94
C ILE A 569 14.24 -15.00 4.02
N THR A 570 15.38 -14.90 3.34
CA THR A 570 16.39 -15.96 3.25
C THR A 570 17.67 -15.50 3.93
N ALA A 571 18.34 -16.41 4.64
CA ALA A 571 19.68 -16.13 5.18
C ALA A 571 20.67 -15.94 4.03
N THR A 572 21.47 -14.88 4.08
CA THR A 572 22.52 -14.67 3.09
C THR A 572 23.60 -15.73 3.31
N PRO A 573 23.89 -16.60 2.32
CA PRO A 573 24.94 -17.59 2.48
C PRO A 573 26.31 -16.92 2.59
N LEU A 574 27.28 -17.65 3.15
CA LEU A 574 28.67 -17.20 3.11
C LEU A 574 29.15 -17.19 1.65
N LEU A 575 29.42 -16.00 1.13
CA LEU A 575 29.92 -15.78 -0.22
C LEU A 575 31.42 -15.50 -0.14
N ASP A 576 32.24 -16.46 -0.56
CA ASP A 576 33.71 -16.30 -0.62
C ASP A 576 34.09 -15.47 -1.85
N VAL A 577 34.05 -14.15 -1.69
CA VAL A 577 34.20 -13.18 -2.77
C VAL A 577 35.40 -12.28 -2.48
N LYS A 578 36.32 -12.15 -3.45
CA LYS A 578 37.44 -11.21 -3.38
C LYS A 578 36.96 -9.78 -3.63
N LEU A 579 36.37 -9.17 -2.59
CA LEU A 579 35.75 -7.83 -2.66
C LEU A 579 36.72 -6.74 -3.11
N ASP A 580 37.98 -6.77 -2.67
CA ASP A 580 38.95 -5.71 -2.99
C ASP A 580 39.23 -5.62 -4.50
N GLU A 581 39.45 -6.76 -5.15
CA GLU A 581 39.66 -6.84 -6.60
C GLU A 581 38.46 -6.30 -7.37
N MET A 582 37.25 -6.56 -6.87
CA MET A 582 36.02 -6.10 -7.50
C MET A 582 35.82 -4.60 -7.31
N ILE A 583 36.07 -4.08 -6.10
CA ILE A 583 35.98 -2.65 -5.80
C ILE A 583 36.94 -1.86 -6.71
N GLU A 584 38.18 -2.30 -6.85
CA GLU A 584 39.18 -1.65 -7.72
C GLU A 584 38.71 -1.61 -9.18
N LYS A 585 38.36 -2.77 -9.75
CA LYS A 585 37.94 -2.86 -11.17
C LYS A 585 36.63 -2.11 -11.47
N VAL A 586 35.65 -2.17 -10.58
CA VAL A 586 34.36 -1.47 -10.78
C VAL A 586 34.52 0.03 -10.69
N SER A 587 35.35 0.50 -9.76
CA SER A 587 35.62 1.93 -9.59
C SER A 587 36.18 2.56 -10.88
N ASP A 588 36.88 1.78 -11.69
CA ASP A 588 37.47 2.20 -12.97
C ASP A 588 36.50 2.22 -14.15
N THR A 589 35.41 1.45 -14.08
CA THR A 589 34.66 1.09 -15.30
C THR A 589 33.31 1.82 -15.42
N TYR A 590 32.52 1.92 -14.35
CA TYR A 590 31.22 2.61 -14.37
C TYR A 590 30.67 2.89 -12.96
N THR A 591 29.68 3.79 -12.87
CA THR A 591 28.95 4.10 -11.65
C THR A 591 27.79 3.11 -11.45
N MET A 592 27.69 2.52 -10.26
CA MET A 592 26.56 1.67 -9.88
C MET A 592 25.47 2.49 -9.18
N ASP A 593 24.21 2.19 -9.47
CA ASP A 593 23.06 2.90 -8.88
C ASP A 593 22.66 2.34 -7.50
N SER A 594 23.09 1.11 -7.16
CA SER A 594 22.75 0.44 -5.89
C SER A 594 23.96 0.07 -5.03
N ASN A 595 23.75 -0.16 -3.72
CA ASN A 595 24.83 -0.55 -2.80
C ASN A 595 25.14 -2.05 -2.92
N LEU A 596 25.75 -2.41 -4.05
CA LEU A 596 26.16 -3.75 -4.41
C LEU A 596 27.00 -4.43 -3.32
N PHE A 597 28.06 -3.76 -2.87
CA PHE A 597 29.05 -4.39 -1.98
C PHE A 597 28.50 -4.64 -0.59
N GLY A 598 27.57 -3.81 -0.11
CA GLY A 598 26.88 -4.00 1.17
C GLY A 598 26.16 -5.35 1.27
N PHE A 599 25.69 -5.89 0.15
CA PHE A 599 25.01 -7.19 0.12
C PHE A 599 25.91 -8.35 0.57
N PHE A 600 27.20 -8.33 0.23
CA PHE A 600 28.13 -9.38 0.65
C PHE A 600 28.42 -9.37 2.16
N ALA A 601 28.07 -8.28 2.85
CA ALA A 601 28.13 -8.17 4.31
C ALA A 601 26.75 -8.37 4.99
N SER A 602 25.72 -8.76 4.23
CA SER A 602 24.37 -8.93 4.74
C SER A 602 24.18 -10.25 5.49
N THR A 603 23.21 -10.26 6.40
CA THR A 603 22.81 -11.46 7.17
C THR A 603 21.59 -12.13 6.56
N TYR A 604 20.65 -11.35 6.04
CA TYR A 604 19.46 -11.85 5.34
C TYR A 604 19.10 -10.96 4.15
N PHE A 605 18.38 -11.54 3.20
CA PHE A 605 17.83 -10.84 2.05
C PHE A 605 16.40 -11.31 1.73
N VAL A 606 15.67 -10.49 0.98
CA VAL A 606 14.34 -10.81 0.43
C VAL A 606 14.22 -10.24 -0.98
N LYS A 607 13.66 -11.04 -1.88
CA LYS A 607 13.31 -10.59 -3.23
C LYS A 607 11.98 -9.84 -3.20
N ASP A 608 11.94 -8.66 -3.80
CA ASP A 608 10.74 -7.83 -3.81
C ASP A 608 9.57 -8.54 -4.51
N ARG A 609 8.35 -8.27 -4.04
CA ARG A 609 7.13 -8.88 -4.54
C ARG A 609 6.76 -8.39 -5.93
N LEU A 610 6.95 -7.10 -6.18
CA LEU A 610 6.50 -6.42 -7.40
C LEU A 610 7.62 -6.27 -8.42
N ASP A 611 8.85 -6.02 -7.95
CA ASP A 611 10.03 -5.87 -8.80
C ASP A 611 10.97 -7.10 -8.65
N PRO A 612 10.93 -8.09 -9.55
CA PRO A 612 11.79 -9.28 -9.45
C PRO A 612 13.28 -8.98 -9.62
N ASP A 613 13.66 -7.78 -10.07
CA ASP A 613 15.06 -7.33 -10.14
C ASP A 613 15.55 -6.73 -8.81
N LEU A 614 14.65 -6.34 -7.90
CA LEU A 614 14.98 -5.68 -6.65
C LEU A 614 15.14 -6.69 -5.50
N ILE A 615 16.27 -6.60 -4.81
CA ILE A 615 16.54 -7.35 -3.57
C ILE A 615 16.72 -6.35 -2.44
N HIS A 616 15.99 -6.55 -1.35
CA HIS A 616 16.25 -5.88 -0.09
C HIS A 616 17.14 -6.78 0.77
N TYR A 617 18.06 -6.21 1.53
CA TYR A 617 18.94 -6.96 2.43
C TYR A 617 19.18 -6.19 3.72
N VAL A 618 19.56 -6.91 4.77
CA VAL A 618 19.85 -6.31 6.09
C VAL A 618 21.29 -6.60 6.52
N VAL A 619 21.95 -5.57 7.02
CA VAL A 619 23.26 -5.65 7.67
C VAL A 619 23.08 -5.34 9.15
N LYS A 620 23.52 -6.24 10.02
CA LYS A 620 23.54 -6.05 11.47
C LYS A 620 24.94 -5.63 11.92
N LYS A 621 25.02 -4.62 12.78
CA LYS A 621 26.21 -4.24 13.53
C LYS A 621 25.97 -4.47 15.01
N GLU A 622 27.03 -4.88 15.71
CA GLU A 622 27.00 -5.10 17.15
C GLU A 622 27.53 -3.87 17.89
N LEU A 623 26.98 -3.63 19.07
CA LEU A 623 27.53 -2.65 20.00
C LEU A 623 28.79 -3.24 20.69
N PRO A 624 29.85 -2.43 20.92
CA PRO A 624 31.06 -2.88 21.62
C PRO A 624 30.73 -3.57 22.96
N GLN A 625 31.39 -4.69 23.25
CA GLN A 625 31.11 -5.51 24.44
C GLN A 625 31.87 -5.03 25.68
N ASP A 626 32.97 -4.31 25.48
CA ASP A 626 33.92 -3.84 26.47
C ASP A 626 33.66 -2.41 26.94
N LYS A 627 32.69 -1.71 26.34
CA LYS A 627 32.36 -0.31 26.66
C LYS A 627 31.13 -0.17 27.55
N ASN A 628 31.11 0.89 28.35
CA ASN A 628 29.91 1.43 28.99
C ASN A 628 29.13 2.25 27.95
N ILE A 629 27.92 1.82 27.58
CA ILE A 629 27.16 2.43 26.49
C ILE A 629 25.97 3.18 27.05
N ILE A 630 25.81 4.44 26.66
CA ILE A 630 24.69 5.30 27.06
C ILE A 630 23.95 5.73 25.79
N ILE A 631 22.64 5.54 25.74
CA ILE A 631 21.80 5.96 24.60
C ILE A 631 20.73 6.93 25.11
N LEU A 632 20.83 8.20 24.70
CA LEU A 632 19.91 9.27 25.07
C LEU A 632 18.90 9.50 23.94
N SER A 633 17.65 9.03 24.08
CA SER A 633 16.71 9.07 22.96
C SER A 633 15.26 9.34 23.37
N ALA A 634 14.54 10.03 22.49
CA ALA A 634 13.10 10.23 22.63
C ALA A 634 12.25 9.14 21.98
N THR A 635 12.88 8.25 21.24
CA THR A 635 12.20 7.29 20.40
C THR A 635 12.72 5.87 20.56
N VAL A 636 13.56 5.64 21.56
CA VAL A 636 14.10 4.31 21.84
C VAL A 636 12.99 3.36 22.30
N SER A 637 12.98 2.16 21.72
CA SER A 637 12.11 1.06 22.17
C SER A 637 12.88 0.12 23.10
N PRO A 638 12.53 0.07 24.41
CA PRO A 638 13.10 -0.91 25.33
C PRO A 638 12.91 -2.35 24.86
N TYR A 639 11.79 -2.66 24.21
CA TYR A 639 11.52 -3.99 23.67
C TYR A 639 12.57 -4.38 22.62
N ILE A 640 12.80 -3.54 21.60
CA ILE A 640 13.77 -3.82 20.53
C ILE A 640 15.18 -4.04 21.10
N TYR A 641 15.64 -3.16 21.98
CA TYR A 641 16.99 -3.24 22.53
C TYR A 641 17.19 -4.43 23.47
N LYS A 642 16.19 -4.76 24.30
CA LYS A 642 16.25 -5.97 25.14
C LYS A 642 16.28 -7.23 24.29
N SER A 643 15.53 -7.27 23.20
CA SER A 643 15.58 -8.40 22.25
C SER A 643 16.94 -8.52 21.55
N LEU A 644 17.64 -7.39 21.28
CA LEU A 644 18.97 -7.41 20.66
C LEU A 644 20.10 -7.77 21.61
N PHE A 645 20.07 -7.26 22.85
CA PHE A 645 21.23 -7.26 23.75
C PHE A 645 20.98 -7.89 25.12
N GLY A 646 19.75 -8.36 25.40
CA GLY A 646 19.39 -9.09 26.61
C GLY A 646 19.69 -8.31 27.90
N ASP A 647 20.30 -9.00 28.87
CA ASP A 647 20.57 -8.50 30.23
C ASP A 647 21.63 -7.39 30.31
N ARG A 648 22.27 -7.05 29.18
CA ARG A 648 23.13 -5.86 29.08
C ARG A 648 22.33 -4.56 29.22
N VAL A 649 21.03 -4.59 28.90
CA VAL A 649 20.19 -3.39 28.79
C VAL A 649 19.56 -3.00 30.11
N GLU A 650 19.87 -1.78 30.57
CA GLU A 650 19.25 -1.13 31.72
C GLU A 650 18.46 0.08 31.23
N VAL A 651 17.22 0.22 31.68
CA VAL A 651 16.30 1.24 31.16
C VAL A 651 16.00 2.25 32.25
N PHE A 652 16.27 3.51 31.95
CA PHE A 652 15.78 4.66 32.69
C PHE A 652 14.74 5.38 31.83
N ASP A 653 13.48 5.37 32.29
CA ASP A 653 12.39 6.14 31.69
C ASP A 653 12.03 7.29 32.63
N VAL A 654 12.21 8.52 32.16
CA VAL A 654 11.89 9.72 32.96
C VAL A 654 10.38 9.92 33.11
N GLY A 655 9.57 9.26 32.27
CA GLY A 655 8.12 9.38 32.22
C GLY A 655 7.61 10.56 31.40
N ASP A 656 6.31 10.79 31.46
CA ASP A 656 5.67 11.90 30.73
C ASP A 656 5.89 13.23 31.45
N VAL A 657 6.18 14.28 30.69
CA VAL A 657 6.49 15.61 31.24
C VAL A 657 5.46 16.64 30.75
N VAL A 658 5.08 17.55 31.66
CA VAL A 658 4.18 18.66 31.36
C VAL A 658 4.79 19.53 30.25
N GLN A 659 4.01 19.76 29.19
CA GLN A 659 4.40 20.62 28.07
C GLN A 659 4.11 22.09 28.41
N LYS A 660 4.94 23.01 27.91
CA LYS A 660 4.65 24.45 27.94
C LYS A 660 3.69 24.85 26.80
N GLY A 661 3.86 24.23 25.65
CA GLY A 661 3.02 24.35 24.48
C GLY A 661 1.87 23.32 24.49
N GLN A 662 1.27 23.08 23.32
CA GLN A 662 0.17 22.14 23.18
C GLN A 662 0.33 21.24 21.97
N VAL A 663 -0.05 19.96 22.11
CA VAL A 663 -0.20 19.02 21.00
C VAL A 663 -1.66 18.63 20.84
N ILE A 664 -2.23 18.94 19.67
CA ILE A 664 -3.63 18.69 19.30
C ILE A 664 -3.64 17.63 18.22
N GLN A 665 -4.27 16.49 18.47
CA GLN A 665 -4.24 15.38 17.52
C GLN A 665 -5.60 15.10 16.87
N TYR A 666 -5.65 15.20 15.55
CA TYR A 666 -6.81 14.86 14.71
C TYR A 666 -6.72 13.40 14.26
N THR A 667 -7.69 12.59 14.68
CA THR A 667 -7.61 11.11 14.52
C THR A 667 -8.64 10.54 13.54
N LYS A 668 -9.54 11.37 13.00
CA LYS A 668 -10.71 10.97 12.19
C LYS A 668 -10.37 10.08 10.97
N ARG A 669 -9.24 10.33 10.29
CA ARG A 669 -8.78 9.59 9.11
C ARG A 669 -7.50 8.82 9.45
N SER A 670 -7.07 7.84 8.64
CA SER A 670 -5.80 7.15 8.94
C SER A 670 -4.56 7.94 8.57
N PHE A 671 -4.66 8.93 7.67
CA PHE A 671 -3.54 9.75 7.20
C PHE A 671 -2.32 8.94 6.68
N SER A 672 -2.51 7.67 6.31
CA SER A 672 -1.50 6.90 5.59
C SER A 672 -1.31 7.47 4.18
N ARG A 673 -0.20 7.17 3.50
CA ARG A 673 0.02 7.61 2.09
C ARG A 673 -1.18 7.30 1.18
N ASN A 674 -1.78 6.12 1.32
CA ASN A 674 -2.98 5.72 0.57
C ASN A 674 -4.23 6.55 0.93
N SER A 675 -4.35 6.98 2.19
CA SER A 675 -5.42 7.87 2.62
C SER A 675 -5.19 9.29 2.11
N LEU A 676 -3.95 9.79 2.18
CA LEU A 676 -3.60 11.12 1.69
C LEU A 676 -3.80 11.23 0.18
N ASN A 677 -3.43 10.21 -0.61
CA ASN A 677 -3.73 10.20 -2.05
C ASN A 677 -5.21 10.46 -2.40
N ARG A 678 -6.15 10.20 -1.48
CA ARG A 678 -7.58 10.47 -1.67
C ARG A 678 -8.00 11.85 -1.15
N TYR A 679 -7.48 12.27 0.01
CA TYR A 679 -8.03 13.40 0.78
C TYR A 679 -7.04 14.55 0.99
N VAL A 680 -5.83 14.48 0.43
CA VAL A 680 -4.78 15.49 0.63
C VAL A 680 -5.22 16.91 0.26
N LYS A 681 -6.03 17.10 -0.79
CA LYS A 681 -6.56 18.43 -1.13
C LYS A 681 -7.42 18.99 0.00
N GLN A 682 -8.40 18.22 0.48
CA GLN A 682 -9.25 18.61 1.60
C GLN A 682 -8.42 18.93 2.85
N ILE A 683 -7.42 18.09 3.16
CA ILE A 683 -6.55 18.30 4.32
C ILE A 683 -5.68 19.54 4.12
N SER A 684 -5.15 19.79 2.93
CA SER A 684 -4.40 21.01 2.63
C SER A 684 -5.27 22.25 2.80
N ASP A 685 -6.52 22.21 2.36
CA ASP A 685 -7.48 23.30 2.54
C ASP A 685 -7.82 23.52 4.03
N GLU A 686 -7.98 22.43 4.80
CA GLU A 686 -8.20 22.46 6.25
C GLU A 686 -6.99 23.06 7.01
N VAL A 687 -5.77 22.77 6.54
CA VAL A 687 -4.50 23.19 7.17
C VAL A 687 -4.12 24.63 6.78
N GLY A 688 -4.41 25.04 5.55
CA GLY A 688 -4.13 26.39 5.05
C GLY A 688 -2.62 26.68 4.92
N ASP A 689 -2.22 27.86 5.38
CA ASP A 689 -0.86 28.41 5.29
C ASP A 689 0.07 27.94 6.43
N LYS A 690 -0.35 26.99 7.26
CA LYS A 690 0.46 26.48 8.37
C LYS A 690 1.72 25.77 7.86
N THR A 691 2.79 25.80 8.66
CA THR A 691 4.04 25.09 8.34
C THR A 691 3.84 23.58 8.48
N VAL A 692 3.97 22.82 7.38
CA VAL A 692 3.65 21.39 7.34
C VAL A 692 4.89 20.49 7.28
N ILE A 693 4.97 19.52 8.20
CA ILE A 693 5.84 18.34 8.09
C ILE A 693 4.99 17.16 7.64
N THR A 694 5.39 16.49 6.56
CA THR A 694 4.67 15.32 6.00
C THR A 694 5.64 14.36 5.31
N PHE A 695 5.15 13.44 4.49
CA PHE A 695 5.96 12.60 3.61
C PHE A 695 6.61 13.42 2.51
N LYS A 696 7.87 13.13 2.17
CA LYS A 696 8.61 13.82 1.09
C LYS A 696 7.83 13.93 -0.23
N SER A 697 7.09 12.88 -0.61
CA SER A 697 6.31 12.85 -1.84
C SER A 697 5.03 13.71 -1.80
N PHE A 698 4.61 14.18 -0.62
CA PHE A 698 3.40 14.98 -0.42
C PHE A 698 3.71 16.44 -0.06
N THR A 699 4.96 16.80 0.23
CA THR A 699 5.35 18.17 0.63
C THR A 699 4.82 19.24 -0.33
N HIS A 700 4.89 18.99 -1.65
CA HIS A 700 4.45 19.94 -2.68
C HIS A 700 2.93 20.14 -2.76
N GLN A 701 2.15 19.33 -2.04
CA GLN A 701 0.69 19.43 -2.01
C GLN A 701 0.16 20.34 -0.90
N PHE A 702 1.05 20.86 -0.05
CA PHE A 702 0.74 21.83 0.99
C PHE A 702 1.41 23.16 0.65
N GLU A 703 0.71 24.27 0.92
CA GLU A 703 1.20 25.63 0.62
C GLU A 703 2.57 25.91 1.28
N ASN A 704 2.66 25.62 2.59
CA ASN A 704 3.88 25.80 3.38
C ASN A 704 4.48 24.46 3.85
N GLY A 705 4.63 23.51 2.92
CA GLY A 705 5.31 22.24 3.16
C GLY A 705 6.83 22.38 3.31
N VAL A 706 7.39 21.87 4.41
CA VAL A 706 8.85 21.89 4.66
C VAL A 706 9.55 20.84 3.78
N LYS A 707 10.51 21.29 2.96
CA LYS A 707 11.20 20.44 1.98
C LYS A 707 12.27 19.54 2.60
N ASP A 708 13.02 20.07 3.57
CA ASP A 708 14.17 19.37 4.13
C ASP A 708 13.81 18.49 5.33
N ILE A 709 12.65 18.73 5.96
CA ILE A 709 12.17 18.02 7.14
C ILE A 709 10.91 17.24 6.78
N TYR A 710 11.01 15.91 6.78
CA TYR A 710 9.93 15.00 6.39
C TYR A 710 10.02 13.69 7.16
N PHE A 711 8.98 12.86 7.16
CA PHE A 711 9.02 11.54 7.84
C PHE A 711 10.20 10.68 7.37
N GLY A 712 11.04 10.24 8.31
CA GLY A 712 12.32 9.55 8.04
C GLY A 712 13.54 10.49 7.96
N ASN A 713 13.35 11.81 8.00
CA ASN A 713 14.39 12.84 8.04
C ASN A 713 13.97 14.02 8.95
N CYS A 714 13.66 13.74 10.22
CA CYS A 714 13.27 14.74 11.22
C CYS A 714 14.39 15.09 12.21
N SER A 715 15.45 14.30 12.27
CA SER A 715 16.51 14.45 13.27
C SER A 715 17.46 15.58 12.91
N GLY A 716 17.85 16.38 13.90
CA GLY A 716 18.92 17.37 13.76
C GLY A 716 18.53 18.73 13.20
N TYR A 717 17.24 19.06 13.14
CA TYR A 717 16.79 20.37 12.68
C TYR A 717 16.19 21.19 13.83
N ASP A 718 16.69 22.41 13.98
CA ASP A 718 16.29 23.37 15.01
C ASP A 718 15.50 24.57 14.47
N THR A 719 15.36 24.67 13.15
CA THR A 719 14.76 25.81 12.44
C THR A 719 13.28 26.05 12.75
N LEU A 720 12.59 25.04 13.28
CA LEU A 720 11.16 25.08 13.64
C LEU A 720 10.91 25.24 15.14
N ALA A 721 11.97 25.37 15.94
CA ALA A 721 11.86 25.53 17.39
C ALA A 721 10.98 26.74 17.75
N GLY A 722 9.95 26.51 18.57
CA GLY A 722 9.05 27.56 19.06
C GLY A 722 8.04 28.08 18.05
N ARG A 723 7.94 27.47 16.87
CA ARG A 723 6.93 27.80 15.87
C ARG A 723 5.76 26.82 15.93
N ASP A 724 4.57 27.33 15.64
CA ASP A 724 3.41 26.47 15.42
C ASP A 724 3.63 25.67 14.13
N ILE A 725 3.40 24.35 14.20
CA ILE A 725 3.58 23.44 13.06
C ILE A 725 2.41 22.47 12.96
N THR A 726 2.20 21.98 11.75
CA THR A 726 1.25 20.91 11.48
C THR A 726 2.01 19.68 10.99
N VAL A 727 1.79 18.54 11.64
CA VAL A 727 2.35 17.25 11.22
C VAL A 727 1.24 16.44 10.56
N VAL A 728 1.39 16.11 9.29
CA VAL A 728 0.34 15.42 8.51
C VAL A 728 0.82 14.07 8.03
N GLY A 729 0.33 13.00 8.64
CA GLY A 729 0.51 11.64 8.17
C GLY A 729 0.65 10.60 9.28
N THR A 730 0.41 9.34 8.94
CA THR A 730 0.75 8.17 9.77
C THR A 730 1.83 7.36 9.06
N PRO A 731 3.10 7.44 9.49
CA PRO A 731 4.26 6.96 8.75
C PRO A 731 4.45 5.43 8.81
N HIS A 732 3.51 4.68 8.23
CA HIS A 732 3.75 3.26 7.94
C HIS A 732 4.97 3.12 7.02
N ARG A 733 5.92 2.26 7.42
CA ARG A 733 7.12 1.90 6.66
C ARG A 733 6.85 0.71 5.73
N ASN A 734 7.81 0.36 4.89
CA ASN A 734 7.67 -0.82 4.04
C ASN A 734 7.60 -2.08 4.92
N ASN A 735 6.70 -3.01 4.61
CA ASN A 735 6.58 -4.28 5.34
C ASN A 735 7.91 -5.03 5.43
N VAL A 736 8.74 -4.97 4.38
CA VAL A 736 10.08 -5.56 4.38
C VAL A 736 10.92 -5.09 5.58
N GLU A 737 10.83 -3.81 5.95
CA GLU A 737 11.61 -3.27 7.07
C GLU A 737 11.21 -3.91 8.40
N TYR A 738 9.90 -4.02 8.67
CA TYR A 738 9.39 -4.65 9.89
C TYR A 738 9.80 -6.12 9.98
N LEU A 739 9.67 -6.85 8.87
CA LEU A 739 9.99 -8.28 8.81
C LEU A 739 11.50 -8.54 8.96
N MET A 740 12.35 -7.69 8.36
CA MET A 740 13.81 -7.79 8.51
C MET A 740 14.26 -7.47 9.93
N ILE A 741 13.72 -6.41 10.54
CA ILE A 741 14.02 -6.09 11.94
C ILE A 741 13.61 -7.26 12.82
N ALA A 742 12.41 -7.82 12.64
CA ALA A 742 11.95 -8.97 13.42
C ALA A 742 12.89 -10.18 13.33
N LYS A 743 13.41 -10.49 12.13
CA LYS A 743 14.43 -11.53 11.95
C LYS A 743 15.74 -11.21 12.65
N MET A 744 16.15 -9.93 12.70
CA MET A 744 17.32 -9.49 13.48
C MET A 744 17.13 -9.61 14.99
N LEU A 745 15.89 -9.52 15.47
CA LEU A 745 15.53 -9.75 16.87
C LEU A 745 15.40 -11.23 17.21
N GLY A 746 15.60 -12.15 16.25
CA GLY A 746 15.41 -13.59 16.45
C GLY A 746 13.95 -14.01 16.53
N ILE A 747 13.00 -13.19 16.08
CA ILE A 747 11.57 -13.52 16.08
C ILE A 747 11.28 -14.49 14.93
N GLU A 748 10.73 -15.64 15.28
CA GLU A 748 10.23 -16.60 14.31
C GLU A 748 8.77 -16.32 13.96
N PHE A 749 8.50 -16.24 12.66
CA PHE A 749 7.15 -16.07 12.12
C PHE A 749 7.05 -16.78 10.78
N LYS A 750 5.85 -17.24 10.44
CA LYS A 750 5.50 -17.84 9.14
C LYS A 750 4.96 -16.77 8.21
N THR A 751 4.93 -17.05 6.90
CA THR A 751 4.31 -16.16 5.91
C THR A 751 2.84 -15.85 6.25
N SER A 752 2.12 -16.81 6.84
CA SER A 752 0.74 -16.62 7.34
C SER A 752 0.62 -15.54 8.40
N ASP A 753 1.70 -15.25 9.13
CA ASP A 753 1.72 -14.34 10.28
C ASP A 753 2.04 -12.89 9.85
N THR A 754 2.36 -12.70 8.56
CA THR A 754 2.68 -11.40 7.97
C THR A 754 1.44 -10.63 7.51
N SER A 755 0.25 -11.17 7.77
CA SER A 755 -1.02 -10.49 7.49
C SER A 755 -1.13 -9.21 8.32
N VAL A 756 -1.53 -8.14 7.64
CA VAL A 756 -1.84 -6.86 8.26
C VAL A 756 -3.34 -6.66 8.18
N SER A 757 -3.98 -6.44 9.31
CA SER A 757 -5.41 -6.24 9.40
C SER A 757 -5.76 -5.07 10.30
N ARG A 758 -6.94 -4.51 10.09
CA ARG A 758 -7.46 -3.45 10.94
C ARG A 758 -8.19 -4.06 12.13
N LYS A 759 -7.67 -3.84 13.33
CA LYS A 759 -8.19 -4.40 14.58
C LYS A 759 -8.09 -3.41 15.73
N GLN A 760 -8.79 -3.71 16.83
CA GLN A 760 -8.65 -2.95 18.06
C GLN A 760 -7.39 -3.45 18.79
N ILE A 761 -6.56 -2.51 19.24
CA ILE A 761 -5.33 -2.80 19.97
C ILE A 761 -5.22 -1.89 21.18
N ASP A 762 -4.45 -2.36 22.16
CA ASP A 762 -4.03 -1.58 23.32
C ASP A 762 -2.53 -1.28 23.16
N TYR A 763 -2.16 0.00 23.20
CA TYR A 763 -0.77 0.43 23.06
C TYR A 763 -0.53 1.75 23.80
N ASN A 764 0.54 1.83 24.59
CA ASN A 764 0.97 3.03 25.34
C ASN A 764 -0.15 3.76 26.11
N GLY A 765 -1.08 3.00 26.73
CA GLY A 765 -2.16 3.56 27.53
C GLY A 765 -3.41 3.97 26.74
N PHE A 766 -3.48 3.63 25.46
CA PHE A 766 -4.62 3.87 24.58
C PHE A 766 -5.20 2.58 24.02
N ARG A 767 -6.52 2.58 23.79
CA ARG A 767 -7.24 1.56 23.04
C ARG A 767 -7.86 2.18 21.80
N PHE A 768 -7.52 1.67 20.62
CA PHE A 768 -7.95 2.25 19.34
C PHE A 768 -7.92 1.24 18.19
N MET A 769 -8.62 1.56 17.10
CA MET A 769 -8.60 0.77 15.87
C MET A 769 -7.41 1.17 14.99
N PHE A 770 -6.52 0.22 14.69
CA PHE A 770 -5.34 0.46 13.89
C PHE A 770 -5.10 -0.66 12.86
N ASN A 771 -4.45 -0.32 11.75
CA ASN A 771 -4.06 -1.30 10.73
C ASN A 771 -2.64 -1.78 11.03
N CYS A 772 -2.52 -2.99 11.55
CA CYS A 772 -1.25 -3.54 12.04
C CYS A 772 -1.11 -5.03 11.78
N PHE A 773 0.09 -5.56 11.99
CA PHE A 773 0.34 -7.00 11.91
C PHE A 773 -0.55 -7.79 12.88
N ASP A 774 -0.91 -9.00 12.45
CA ASP A 774 -1.65 -9.94 13.28
C ASP A 774 -0.78 -10.54 14.38
N ASN A 775 0.47 -10.88 14.05
CA ASN A 775 1.50 -11.28 15.00
C ASN A 775 1.86 -10.13 15.95
N GLU A 776 1.97 -10.42 17.23
CA GLU A 776 2.14 -9.40 18.28
C GLU A 776 3.52 -8.78 18.29
N ASP A 777 4.58 -9.57 18.06
CA ASP A 777 5.95 -9.08 18.01
C ASP A 777 6.20 -8.19 16.80
N LEU A 778 5.70 -8.60 15.61
CA LEU A 778 5.72 -7.76 14.41
C LEU A 778 4.94 -6.46 14.61
N ARG A 779 3.81 -6.55 15.30
CA ARG A 779 2.98 -5.39 15.64
C ARG A 779 3.74 -4.45 16.56
N GLU A 780 4.40 -4.94 17.61
CA GLU A 780 5.17 -4.11 18.53
C GLU A 780 6.26 -3.32 17.81
N ILE A 781 7.03 -3.97 16.94
CA ILE A 781 8.05 -3.31 16.09
C ILE A 781 7.39 -2.24 15.21
N GLN A 782 6.26 -2.58 14.58
CA GLN A 782 5.55 -1.64 13.71
C GLN A 782 5.09 -0.39 14.45
N LEU A 783 4.45 -0.55 15.61
CA LEU A 783 3.93 0.55 16.40
C LEU A 783 5.08 1.43 16.92
N ALA A 784 6.17 0.82 17.42
CA ALA A 784 7.34 1.55 17.92
C ALA A 784 8.01 2.42 16.84
N LEU A 785 8.16 1.91 15.62
CA LEU A 785 8.78 2.69 14.53
C LEU A 785 7.87 3.82 14.02
N ILE A 786 6.54 3.60 13.99
CA ILE A 786 5.57 4.66 13.66
C ILE A 786 5.57 5.74 14.73
N GLU A 787 5.54 5.36 16.01
CA GLU A 787 5.63 6.29 17.14
C GLU A 787 6.91 7.13 17.07
N SER A 788 8.05 6.49 16.79
CA SER A 788 9.34 7.14 16.64
C SER A 788 9.31 8.27 15.61
N ASP A 789 8.84 7.99 14.40
CA ASP A 789 8.77 8.97 13.32
C ASP A 789 7.83 10.15 13.66
N LEU A 790 6.72 9.87 14.35
CA LEU A 790 5.75 10.88 14.80
C LEU A 790 6.31 11.76 15.93
N ILE A 791 6.93 11.17 16.95
CA ILE A 791 7.52 11.89 18.09
C ILE A 791 8.65 12.81 17.62
N GLN A 792 9.48 12.38 16.67
CA GLN A 792 10.54 13.22 16.10
C GLN A 792 9.98 14.41 15.33
N ALA A 793 8.89 14.21 14.56
CA ALA A 793 8.23 15.27 13.80
C ALA A 793 7.55 16.29 14.72
N VAL A 794 6.75 15.84 15.69
CA VAL A 794 6.09 16.69 16.70
C VAL A 794 7.13 17.45 17.53
N GLY A 795 8.23 16.78 17.89
CA GLY A 795 9.31 17.36 18.69
C GLY A 795 10.05 18.53 18.04
N ARG A 796 9.86 18.78 16.73
CA ARG A 796 10.50 19.91 16.03
C ARG A 796 10.04 21.28 16.54
N ALA A 797 8.80 21.39 17.05
CA ALA A 797 8.31 22.62 17.67
C ALA A 797 8.88 22.88 19.07
N ARG A 798 9.45 21.85 19.72
CA ARG A 798 9.99 21.88 21.08
C ARG A 798 8.96 22.33 22.14
N THR A 799 7.74 21.84 22.04
CA THR A 799 6.59 22.16 22.93
C THR A 799 6.88 21.98 24.42
N LEU A 800 7.88 21.19 24.78
CA LEU A 800 8.32 21.03 26.17
C LEU A 800 8.82 22.37 26.77
N ARG A 801 9.45 23.23 25.98
CA ARG A 801 10.07 24.49 26.43
C ARG A 801 9.50 25.74 25.77
N THR A 802 8.67 25.59 24.75
CA THR A 802 8.10 26.69 23.97
C THR A 802 6.57 26.67 24.07
N PRO A 803 5.88 27.81 23.95
CA PRO A 803 4.42 27.86 23.94
C PRO A 803 3.81 27.45 22.59
N ALA A 804 4.58 26.76 21.73
CA ALA A 804 4.15 26.41 20.39
C ALA A 804 3.00 25.39 20.39
N THR A 805 2.16 25.47 19.37
CA THR A 805 1.06 24.55 19.12
C THR A 805 1.42 23.61 17.97
N VAL A 806 1.30 22.31 18.21
CA VAL A 806 1.45 21.28 17.17
C VAL A 806 0.09 20.68 16.86
N GLU A 807 -0.32 20.75 15.60
CA GLU A 807 -1.48 20.01 15.11
C GLU A 807 -1.02 18.73 14.42
N LEU A 808 -1.34 17.58 15.00
CA LEU A 808 -0.98 16.27 14.47
C LEU A 808 -2.19 15.62 13.80
N TYR A 809 -2.12 15.41 12.48
CA TYR A 809 -3.10 14.65 11.71
C TYR A 809 -2.62 13.20 11.56
N SER A 810 -2.97 12.35 12.53
CA SER A 810 -2.65 10.91 12.56
C SER A 810 -3.65 10.16 13.44
N ASN A 811 -4.05 8.94 13.04
CA ASN A 811 -4.87 8.05 13.87
C ASN A 811 -4.05 7.19 14.86
N PHE A 812 -2.74 7.39 14.95
CA PHE A 812 -1.88 6.72 15.94
C PHE A 812 -1.72 7.64 17.16
N PRO A 813 -2.39 7.38 18.29
CA PRO A 813 -2.39 8.28 19.43
C PRO A 813 -1.01 8.36 20.09
N LEU A 814 -0.60 9.57 20.49
CA LEU A 814 0.64 9.81 21.22
C LEU A 814 0.36 10.24 22.67
N ARG A 815 1.19 9.80 23.62
CA ARG A 815 1.10 10.24 25.03
C ARG A 815 1.38 11.74 25.21
N ILE A 816 2.12 12.36 24.29
CA ILE A 816 2.39 13.81 24.30
C ILE A 816 1.16 14.65 23.96
N SER A 817 0.13 14.06 23.32
CA SER A 817 -1.08 14.77 22.91
C SER A 817 -1.92 15.23 24.11
N ASP A 818 -2.31 16.50 24.11
CA ASP A 818 -3.14 17.09 25.17
C ASP A 818 -4.64 16.90 24.89
N ARG A 819 -5.02 16.83 23.61
CA ARG A 819 -6.40 16.56 23.19
C ARG A 819 -6.46 15.77 21.90
N PHE A 820 -7.46 14.90 21.80
CA PHE A 820 -7.84 14.21 20.57
C PHE A 820 -9.11 14.84 19.98
N ILE A 821 -9.07 15.19 18.70
CA ILE A 821 -10.22 15.67 17.92
C ILE A 821 -10.60 14.56 16.95
N TYR A 822 -11.80 14.04 17.15
CA TYR A 822 -12.35 12.92 16.40
C TYR A 822 -13.51 13.34 15.50
#